data_AF-A0A3M1PD05-F1
#
_entry.id   AF-A0A3M1PD05-F1
#
_cell.length_a   1.000
_cell.length_b   1.000
_cell.length_c   1.000
_cell.angle_alpha   90.00
_cell.angle_beta   90.00
_cell.angle_gamma   90.00
#
_symmetry.space_group_name_H-M   'P 1'
#
loop_
_entity.id
_entity.type
_entity.pdbx_description
1 polymer ?
#
loop_
_entity_poly.entity_id
_entity_poly.type
_entity_poly.pdbx_seq_one_letter_code
_entity_poly.pdbx_strand_id
1 'polypeptide(L)'
;MPSPHQPERNPEQKSEPSAEHQFVQKAVNLVIQWSPLGGSVGILAHLLLQQNWLLAVLTFPVMLVTVIWAKYTENFTARVGDWAGEKGKRDADSLTRGLDQIDQALRMQLSGFDGKFLKAQAAACRRYVTEDGVQMLVNPDLEDVYVPLQLSNEFLRNCDGEMLPNLPGLQQRDAEALVEAAENRKPFDIWDILARLQTSPNLRSLAILAWGGYGKTTLLRHLTYCYCTRPRATRRRHHTPEFIPVLLMLRTWRDAIAQPDPPSLPDLITQHHIPKLPGGKNLTIPAAWATRLLHSDRALIMFDGFDEVADDQRIAVSRWIAEQMQNYDRCTFILTSRPNAYSQDYAAERPQLALKVEPFDEDRREKFVKQWYLAQERNAVPIASRKDDDVEETADRRAADLLSQIERRQELADMAKNPLMLSMIAVFHRSRPNSQLPTRRTELYREICGLQLGQRPMAKRIDLLLLVEQSQKILQTLALAMTMQEKTSLAEAELVAHIATQLEEMDEAVAPTRWLEQIVQVSELLVKRDEDYEFAHRSFQEYLTAVELVQQNQAGEAQVLEHFTAEFWQNTILLYVSLLRNPSGLIRAACGQGADAIAFAYECCKASRVESAVKAEVNQLRYGRLENLLQTGQWKAADEETFKLMDQTLERSWTVEGLLNYPCEDLRRLNDLWLHYSNGRFGFSVQKEIYVACGGILDGQYHKEAWETFCDRLGWRQEGKYVNYDKLILDPIHSPMGELPGLYWGEGVFTQTVLLLFALPALSHRDL
;
A
#
# COMPACT_ATOMS: atom_id res chain seq x y z
N MET A 1 -61.58 44.87 -60.90
CA MET A 1 -61.92 46.10 -60.14
C MET A 1 -61.22 46.04 -58.79
N PRO A 2 -60.71 47.17 -58.30
CA PRO A 2 -59.37 47.25 -57.75
C PRO A 2 -59.38 47.52 -56.24
N SER A 3 -58.26 47.22 -55.57
CA SER A 3 -57.84 48.02 -54.42
C SER A 3 -56.34 47.84 -54.14
N PRO A 4 -55.67 48.87 -53.61
CA PRO A 4 -54.62 49.54 -54.36
C PRO A 4 -53.37 49.84 -53.48
N HIS A 5 -52.44 50.57 -54.08
CA HIS A 5 -51.46 51.45 -53.43
C HIS A 5 -50.23 50.81 -52.77
N GLN A 6 -49.17 50.76 -53.58
CA GLN A 6 -47.92 51.42 -53.17
C GLN A 6 -48.17 52.93 -53.02
N PRO A 7 -47.46 53.58 -52.09
CA PRO A 7 -46.84 54.84 -52.40
C PRO A 7 -45.33 54.79 -52.14
N GLU A 8 -44.60 55.09 -53.21
CA GLU A 8 -43.58 56.14 -53.28
C GLU A 8 -42.53 56.23 -52.16
N ARG A 9 -41.33 55.80 -52.54
CA ARG A 9 -40.09 56.47 -52.15
C ARG A 9 -40.13 57.93 -52.61
N ASN A 10 -39.95 58.85 -51.69
CA ASN A 10 -39.37 60.17 -51.96
C ASN A 10 -38.59 60.63 -50.70
N PRO A 11 -37.75 61.67 -50.81
CA PRO A 11 -36.31 61.56 -50.83
C PRO A 11 -35.68 61.94 -49.48
N GLU A 12 -34.38 61.68 -49.38
CA GLU A 12 -33.48 62.12 -48.32
C GLU A 12 -33.79 63.55 -47.80
N GLN A 13 -34.56 63.64 -46.72
CA GLN A 13 -34.45 64.75 -45.78
C GLN A 13 -33.38 64.35 -44.77
N LYS A 14 -32.17 64.90 -44.94
CA LYS A 14 -31.19 65.00 -43.85
C LYS A 14 -31.81 65.85 -42.74
N SER A 15 -32.55 65.19 -41.85
CA SER A 15 -32.96 65.76 -40.58
C SER A 15 -31.70 65.93 -39.74
N GLU A 16 -31.40 67.16 -39.34
CA GLU A 16 -30.42 67.42 -38.28
C GLU A 16 -30.73 66.50 -37.10
N PRO A 17 -29.74 65.77 -36.56
CA PRO A 17 -30.02 64.79 -35.52
C PRO A 17 -30.62 65.52 -34.32
N SER A 18 -31.80 65.07 -33.88
CA SER A 18 -32.47 65.63 -32.71
C SER A 18 -31.53 65.65 -31.52
N ALA A 19 -31.75 66.57 -30.58
CA ALA A 19 -30.92 66.71 -29.38
C ALA A 19 -30.74 65.37 -28.64
N GLU A 20 -31.73 64.48 -28.71
CA GLU A 20 -31.68 63.11 -28.19
C GLU A 20 -30.74 62.20 -29.00
N HIS A 21 -30.75 62.27 -30.32
CA HIS A 21 -29.85 61.46 -31.17
C HIS A 21 -28.38 61.91 -31.06
N GLN A 22 -28.12 63.22 -30.92
CA GLN A 22 -26.78 63.75 -30.65
C GLN A 22 -26.31 63.42 -29.22
N PHE A 23 -27.23 63.42 -28.25
CA PHE A 23 -26.93 63.03 -26.87
C PHE A 23 -26.61 61.54 -26.77
N VAL A 24 -27.37 60.68 -27.46
CA VAL A 24 -27.12 59.24 -27.54
C VAL A 24 -25.81 58.94 -28.27
N GLN A 25 -25.50 59.63 -29.38
CA GLN A 25 -24.19 59.48 -30.05
C GLN A 25 -23.01 59.97 -29.20
N LYS A 26 -23.16 61.09 -28.47
CA LYS A 26 -22.14 61.56 -27.53
C LYS A 26 -21.95 60.61 -26.36
N ALA A 27 -23.03 60.05 -25.81
CA ALA A 27 -22.98 59.07 -24.73
C ALA A 27 -22.34 57.75 -25.18
N VAL A 28 -22.66 57.27 -26.40
CA VAL A 28 -22.05 56.06 -26.98
C VAL A 28 -20.56 56.27 -27.27
N ASN A 29 -20.16 57.42 -27.83
CA ASN A 29 -18.75 57.72 -28.06
C ASN A 29 -17.95 57.88 -26.76
N LEU A 30 -18.53 58.47 -25.71
CA LEU A 30 -17.91 58.54 -24.37
C LEU A 30 -17.73 57.15 -23.75
N VAL A 31 -18.69 56.25 -23.94
CA VAL A 31 -18.64 54.87 -23.42
C VAL A 31 -17.63 54.01 -24.20
N ILE A 32 -17.43 54.25 -25.50
CA ILE A 32 -16.40 53.59 -26.32
C ILE A 32 -15.00 54.12 -25.97
N GLN A 33 -14.85 55.40 -25.63
CA GLN A 33 -13.55 56.01 -25.30
C GLN A 33 -12.99 55.60 -23.92
N TRP A 34 -13.84 55.13 -23.01
CA TRP A 34 -13.49 54.80 -21.62
C TRP A 34 -13.50 53.30 -21.30
N SER A 35 -13.55 52.42 -22.30
CA SER A 35 -13.61 50.96 -22.12
C SER A 35 -12.38 50.26 -22.73
N PRO A 36 -11.55 49.54 -21.93
CA PRO A 36 -10.34 48.89 -22.45
C PRO A 36 -10.60 47.53 -23.13
N LEU A 37 -11.84 47.04 -23.19
CA LEU A 37 -12.17 45.73 -23.77
C LEU A 37 -13.33 45.85 -24.77
N GLY A 38 -12.99 45.83 -26.07
CA GLY A 38 -13.92 45.88 -27.18
C GLY A 38 -14.63 44.53 -27.40
N GLY A 39 -15.95 44.54 -27.25
CA GLY A 39 -16.80 43.39 -27.60
C GLY A 39 -18.21 43.50 -27.04
N SER A 40 -18.37 43.30 -25.75
CA SER A 40 -19.69 43.22 -25.09
C SER A 40 -20.45 44.56 -25.02
N VAL A 41 -19.73 45.67 -24.83
CA VAL A 41 -20.32 47.03 -24.81
C VAL A 41 -20.79 47.46 -26.19
N GLY A 42 -20.06 47.09 -27.24
CA GLY A 42 -20.45 47.37 -28.64
C GLY A 42 -21.70 46.62 -29.06
N ILE A 43 -21.87 45.37 -28.58
CA ILE A 43 -23.07 44.56 -28.83
C ILE A 43 -24.28 45.17 -28.13
N LEU A 44 -24.16 45.60 -26.86
CA LEU A 44 -25.26 46.25 -26.15
C LEU A 44 -25.66 47.59 -26.80
N ALA A 45 -24.67 48.41 -27.19
CA ALA A 45 -24.92 49.67 -27.90
C ALA A 45 -25.58 49.44 -29.27
N HIS A 46 -25.15 48.42 -30.02
CA HIS A 46 -25.76 48.03 -31.28
C HIS A 46 -27.22 47.55 -31.11
N LEU A 47 -27.50 46.76 -30.08
CA LEU A 47 -28.85 46.26 -29.77
C LEU A 47 -29.80 47.36 -29.29
N LEU A 48 -29.28 48.33 -28.53
CA LEU A 48 -30.04 49.52 -28.11
C LEU A 48 -30.35 50.45 -29.30
N LEU A 49 -29.40 50.63 -30.23
CA LEU A 49 -29.60 51.40 -31.47
C LEU A 49 -30.61 50.74 -32.41
N GLN A 50 -30.71 49.40 -32.41
CA GLN A 50 -31.70 48.64 -33.18
C GLN A 50 -33.06 48.47 -32.47
N GLN A 51 -33.26 49.10 -31.30
CA GLN A 51 -34.47 48.98 -30.47
C GLN A 51 -34.84 47.54 -30.10
N ASN A 52 -33.87 46.62 -30.04
CA ASN A 52 -34.11 45.22 -29.71
C ASN A 52 -33.99 44.98 -28.19
N TRP A 53 -35.00 45.50 -27.47
CA TRP A 53 -35.00 45.59 -26.02
C TRP A 53 -34.89 44.25 -25.28
N LEU A 54 -35.43 43.17 -25.87
CA LEU A 54 -35.41 41.85 -25.26
C LEU A 54 -33.98 41.29 -25.13
N LEU A 55 -33.19 41.41 -26.21
CA LEU A 55 -31.80 40.98 -26.25
C LEU A 55 -30.87 41.93 -25.48
N ALA A 56 -31.19 43.22 -25.45
CA ALA A 56 -30.46 44.20 -24.64
C ALA A 56 -30.60 43.91 -23.13
N VAL A 57 -31.80 43.58 -22.66
CA VAL A 57 -32.04 43.21 -21.25
C VAL A 57 -31.35 41.89 -20.89
N LEU A 58 -31.26 40.93 -21.81
CA LEU A 58 -30.57 39.65 -21.59
C LEU A 58 -29.03 39.77 -21.59
N THR A 59 -28.47 40.75 -22.32
CA THR A 59 -27.01 40.98 -22.39
C THR A 59 -26.49 41.95 -21.34
N PHE A 60 -27.38 42.73 -20.73
CA PHE A 60 -27.07 43.66 -19.64
C PHE A 60 -26.40 43.00 -18.41
N PRO A 61 -26.81 41.82 -17.90
CA PRO A 61 -26.17 41.18 -16.76
C PRO A 61 -24.73 40.72 -17.08
N VAL A 62 -24.48 40.25 -18.30
CA VAL A 62 -23.14 39.81 -18.76
C VAL A 62 -22.20 41.01 -18.90
N MET A 63 -22.71 42.15 -19.36
CA MET A 63 -21.99 43.43 -19.36
C MET A 63 -21.69 43.91 -17.93
N LEU A 64 -22.65 43.79 -17.01
CA LEU A 64 -22.47 44.19 -15.61
C LEU A 64 -21.38 43.36 -14.92
N VAL A 65 -21.35 42.05 -15.15
CA VAL A 65 -20.32 41.13 -14.63
C VAL A 65 -18.93 41.43 -15.20
N THR A 66 -18.84 41.73 -16.50
CA THR A 66 -17.55 42.08 -17.15
C THR A 66 -17.03 43.46 -16.72
N VAL A 67 -17.92 44.44 -16.51
CA VAL A 67 -17.55 45.76 -15.95
C VAL A 67 -17.12 45.65 -14.49
N ILE A 68 -17.79 44.81 -13.69
CA ILE A 68 -17.39 44.55 -12.30
C ILE A 68 -16.02 43.87 -12.25
N TRP A 69 -15.74 42.92 -13.14
CA TRP A 69 -14.46 42.23 -13.22
C TRP A 69 -13.32 43.16 -13.66
N ALA A 70 -13.54 43.99 -14.70
CA ALA A 70 -12.55 44.96 -15.18
C ALA A 70 -12.23 46.03 -14.11
N LYS A 71 -13.26 46.53 -13.41
CA LYS A 71 -13.11 47.53 -12.34
C LYS A 71 -12.42 46.97 -11.08
N TYR A 72 -12.42 45.65 -10.90
CA TYR A 72 -11.67 44.96 -9.84
C TYR A 72 -10.17 44.90 -10.15
N THR A 73 -9.80 44.63 -11.41
CA THR A 73 -8.41 44.55 -11.86
C THR A 73 -7.74 45.92 -12.00
N GLU A 74 -8.49 46.94 -12.43
CA GLU A 74 -7.99 48.31 -12.61
C GLU A 74 -7.83 49.06 -11.27
N ASN A 75 -8.71 48.82 -10.29
CA ASN A 75 -8.55 49.38 -8.93
C ASN A 75 -7.39 48.75 -8.16
N PHE A 76 -6.97 47.52 -8.47
CA PHE A 76 -5.84 46.86 -7.83
C PHE A 76 -4.50 47.38 -8.34
N THR A 77 -4.38 47.61 -9.65
CA THR A 77 -3.14 48.10 -10.28
C THR A 77 -2.95 49.61 -10.11
N ALA A 78 -4.02 50.41 -10.22
CA ALA A 78 -3.96 51.85 -9.97
C ALA A 78 -3.70 52.19 -8.49
N ARG A 79 -4.27 51.43 -7.54
CA ARG A 79 -3.99 51.64 -6.10
C ARG A 79 -2.59 51.21 -5.69
N VAL A 80 -1.97 50.22 -6.32
CA VAL A 80 -0.58 49.85 -6.00
C VAL A 80 0.42 50.88 -6.55
N GLY A 81 0.12 51.49 -7.70
CA GLY A 81 0.93 52.55 -8.29
C GLY A 81 0.85 53.89 -7.53
N ASP A 82 -0.35 54.36 -7.19
CA ASP A 82 -0.54 55.66 -6.53
C ASP A 82 -0.24 55.62 -5.01
N TRP A 83 -0.39 54.45 -4.36
CA TRP A 83 -0.15 54.30 -2.92
C TRP A 83 1.33 54.15 -2.55
N ALA A 84 2.21 53.83 -3.52
CA ALA A 84 3.65 53.83 -3.32
C ALA A 84 4.25 55.27 -3.24
N GLY A 85 3.47 56.29 -3.62
CA GLY A 85 3.95 57.67 -3.75
C GLY A 85 3.84 58.53 -2.48
N GLU A 86 2.75 58.48 -1.72
CA GLU A 86 2.56 59.44 -0.61
C GLU A 86 1.72 58.91 0.57
N LYS A 87 2.28 59.11 1.78
CA LYS A 87 1.66 59.06 3.12
C LYS A 87 1.47 57.69 3.78
N GLY A 88 2.48 57.34 4.56
CA GLY A 88 2.42 56.31 5.60
C GLY A 88 1.69 56.71 6.89
N LYS A 89 1.36 55.66 7.63
CA LYS A 89 1.12 55.56 9.09
C LYS A 89 -0.28 55.83 9.68
N ARG A 90 -1.36 56.06 8.94
CA ARG A 90 -2.72 56.12 9.55
C ARG A 90 -3.76 55.08 9.12
N ASP A 91 -3.48 54.25 8.11
CA ASP A 91 -4.43 53.25 7.60
C ASP A 91 -4.09 51.79 7.90
N ALA A 92 -3.15 51.50 8.80
CA ALA A 92 -2.78 50.11 9.14
C ALA A 92 -3.97 49.32 9.70
N ASP A 93 -4.83 49.95 10.51
CA ASP A 93 -5.97 49.29 11.18
C ASP A 93 -7.21 49.12 10.28
N SER A 94 -7.30 49.85 9.17
CA SER A 94 -8.37 49.68 8.17
C SER A 94 -7.96 48.67 7.10
N LEU A 95 -6.67 48.61 6.76
CA LEU A 95 -6.05 47.57 5.93
C LEU A 95 -6.16 46.18 6.56
N THR A 96 -5.86 46.04 7.86
CA THR A 96 -5.99 44.75 8.57
C THR A 96 -7.44 44.28 8.62
N ARG A 97 -8.41 45.16 8.93
CA ARG A 97 -9.84 44.80 8.95
C ARG A 97 -10.39 44.41 7.57
N GLY A 98 -9.95 45.06 6.50
CA GLY A 98 -10.32 44.70 5.13
C GLY A 98 -9.70 43.37 4.67
N LEU A 99 -8.44 43.12 5.05
CA LEU A 99 -7.77 41.83 4.83
C LEU A 99 -8.43 40.70 5.64
N ASP A 100 -8.85 40.96 6.88
CA ASP A 100 -9.54 39.99 7.74
C ASP A 100 -10.92 39.61 7.17
N GLN A 101 -11.66 40.56 6.58
CA GLN A 101 -12.95 40.27 5.94
C GLN A 101 -12.80 39.47 4.64
N ILE A 102 -11.76 39.76 3.86
CA ILE A 102 -11.41 39.00 2.64
C ILE A 102 -10.95 37.59 3.03
N ASP A 103 -10.12 37.45 4.06
CA ASP A 103 -9.70 36.18 4.63
C ASP A 103 -10.90 35.40 5.18
N GLN A 104 -11.87 36.05 5.81
CA GLN A 104 -13.08 35.41 6.32
C GLN A 104 -14.03 34.93 5.19
N ALA A 105 -14.18 35.70 4.11
CA ALA A 105 -14.95 35.31 2.94
C ALA A 105 -14.27 34.16 2.17
N LEU A 106 -12.94 34.22 2.00
CA LEU A 106 -12.13 33.12 1.49
C LEU A 106 -12.26 31.88 2.37
N ARG A 107 -12.15 32.00 3.70
CA ARG A 107 -12.35 30.88 4.64
C ARG A 107 -13.74 30.25 4.53
N MET A 108 -14.79 31.03 4.28
CA MET A 108 -16.15 30.50 4.07
C MET A 108 -16.33 29.83 2.71
N GLN A 109 -15.76 30.38 1.64
CA GLN A 109 -15.79 29.76 0.31
C GLN A 109 -14.95 28.47 0.28
N LEU A 110 -13.80 28.49 0.96
CA LEU A 110 -12.89 27.35 1.12
C LEU A 110 -13.52 26.29 2.04
N SER A 111 -14.21 26.65 3.13
CA SER A 111 -14.91 25.65 3.96
C SER A 111 -16.07 24.97 3.21
N GLY A 112 -16.74 25.70 2.32
CA GLY A 112 -17.73 25.14 1.41
C GLY A 112 -17.13 24.20 0.35
N PHE A 113 -15.92 24.48 -0.13
CA PHE A 113 -15.19 23.60 -1.03
C PHE A 113 -14.62 22.37 -0.30
N ASP A 114 -13.97 22.56 0.86
CA ASP A 114 -13.42 21.51 1.71
C ASP A 114 -14.48 20.44 1.97
N GLY A 115 -15.70 20.82 2.36
CA GLY A 115 -16.79 19.88 2.58
C GLY A 115 -17.19 19.09 1.33
N LYS A 116 -17.19 19.71 0.15
CA LYS A 116 -17.50 19.04 -1.12
C LYS A 116 -16.38 18.10 -1.56
N PHE A 117 -15.13 18.53 -1.42
CA PHE A 117 -13.94 17.73 -1.67
C PHE A 117 -13.89 16.49 -0.76
N LEU A 118 -14.04 16.68 0.56
CA LEU A 118 -14.07 15.58 1.53
C LEU A 118 -15.21 14.60 1.22
N LYS A 119 -16.39 15.08 0.78
CA LYS A 119 -17.49 14.20 0.38
C LYS A 119 -17.14 13.36 -0.86
N ALA A 120 -16.51 13.97 -1.87
CA ALA A 120 -16.08 13.27 -3.08
C ALA A 120 -15.02 12.19 -2.76
N GLN A 121 -14.07 12.53 -1.88
CA GLN A 121 -13.02 11.60 -1.48
C GLN A 121 -13.51 10.49 -0.54
N ALA A 122 -14.44 10.78 0.38
CA ALA A 122 -15.13 9.76 1.17
C ALA A 122 -15.90 8.77 0.29
N ALA A 123 -16.57 9.26 -0.76
CA ALA A 123 -17.32 8.42 -1.69
C ALA A 123 -16.42 7.41 -2.41
N ALA A 124 -15.18 7.81 -2.74
CA ALA A 124 -14.19 6.90 -3.33
C ALA A 124 -13.72 5.79 -2.35
N CYS A 125 -13.83 6.03 -1.03
CA CYS A 125 -13.32 5.14 0.03
C CYS A 125 -14.40 4.36 0.80
N ARG A 126 -15.70 4.64 0.57
CA ARG A 126 -16.80 4.16 1.42
C ARG A 126 -16.95 2.64 1.50
N ARG A 127 -16.96 1.96 0.35
CA ARG A 127 -17.21 0.51 0.30
C ARG A 127 -15.94 -0.25 0.66
N TYR A 128 -16.11 -1.35 1.40
CA TYR A 128 -15.10 -2.38 1.50
C TYR A 128 -14.91 -2.97 0.10
N VAL A 129 -13.73 -2.72 -0.45
CA VAL A 129 -13.24 -3.35 -1.67
C VAL A 129 -11.91 -3.92 -1.22
N THR A 130 -11.78 -5.24 -1.28
CA THR A 130 -10.46 -5.84 -1.10
C THR A 130 -9.52 -5.19 -2.12
N GLU A 131 -8.23 -5.09 -1.80
CA GLU A 131 -7.20 -4.53 -2.69
C GLU A 131 -7.32 -5.05 -4.13
N ASP A 132 -7.92 -6.23 -4.24
CA ASP A 132 -8.02 -7.09 -5.39
C ASP A 132 -9.32 -7.02 -6.19
N GLY A 133 -10.24 -6.14 -5.83
CA GLY A 133 -11.50 -5.99 -6.56
C GLY A 133 -12.41 -7.24 -6.52
N VAL A 134 -12.08 -8.25 -5.71
CA VAL A 134 -12.97 -9.36 -5.37
C VAL A 134 -14.16 -8.75 -4.64
N GLN A 135 -15.27 -8.56 -5.35
CA GLN A 135 -16.48 -8.07 -4.70
C GLN A 135 -17.10 -9.24 -3.95
N MET A 136 -17.49 -8.98 -2.72
CA MET A 136 -18.34 -9.88 -1.98
C MET A 136 -19.71 -9.93 -2.64
N LEU A 137 -20.43 -11.05 -2.51
CA LEU A 137 -21.85 -11.17 -2.89
C LEU A 137 -22.70 -9.97 -2.39
N VAL A 138 -22.28 -9.33 -1.29
CA VAL A 138 -22.64 -7.96 -0.90
C VAL A 138 -21.41 -7.27 -0.30
N ASN A 139 -20.95 -6.14 -0.85
CA ASN A 139 -19.84 -5.37 -0.28
C ASN A 139 -20.30 -4.57 0.95
N PRO A 140 -19.80 -4.88 2.16
CA PRO A 140 -20.13 -4.09 3.34
C PRO A 140 -19.50 -2.69 3.27
N ASP A 141 -19.99 -1.76 4.09
CA ASP A 141 -19.31 -0.48 4.26
C ASP A 141 -17.95 -0.75 4.95
N LEU A 142 -16.88 -0.07 4.53
CA LEU A 142 -15.51 -0.32 5.01
C LEU A 142 -15.43 -0.21 6.54
N GLU A 143 -16.18 0.72 7.13
CA GLU A 143 -16.21 0.92 8.58
C GLU A 143 -16.80 -0.26 9.38
N ASP A 144 -17.62 -1.11 8.76
CA ASP A 144 -18.28 -2.22 9.44
C ASP A 144 -17.35 -3.43 9.61
N VAL A 145 -16.33 -3.56 8.76
CA VAL A 145 -15.45 -4.74 8.66
C VAL A 145 -13.98 -4.40 8.87
N TYR A 146 -13.63 -3.11 8.93
CA TYR A 146 -12.25 -2.70 9.12
C TYR A 146 -11.71 -3.09 10.51
N VAL A 147 -10.67 -3.91 10.49
CA VAL A 147 -9.81 -4.19 11.64
C VAL A 147 -8.52 -3.38 11.49
N PRO A 148 -8.14 -2.56 12.49
CA PRO A 148 -6.87 -1.85 12.47
C PRO A 148 -5.70 -2.80 12.18
N LEU A 149 -4.70 -2.33 11.44
CA LEU A 149 -3.47 -3.08 11.20
C LEU A 149 -2.50 -2.89 12.37
N GLN A 150 -1.72 -3.94 12.67
CA GLN A 150 -0.63 -3.82 13.63
C GLN A 150 0.57 -3.30 12.90
N LEU A 151 1.26 -2.32 13.48
CA LEU A 151 2.51 -1.83 12.94
C LEU A 151 3.66 -2.37 13.79
N SER A 152 4.70 -2.85 13.13
CA SER A 152 5.90 -3.41 13.76
C SER A 152 6.61 -2.33 14.56
N ASN A 153 7.10 -2.70 15.74
CA ASN A 153 7.88 -1.79 16.59
C ASN A 153 9.39 -1.84 16.29
N GLU A 154 9.81 -2.69 15.35
CA GLU A 154 11.22 -2.98 15.01
C GLU A 154 12.00 -1.75 14.52
N PHE A 155 11.32 -0.72 14.02
CA PHE A 155 11.93 0.47 13.41
C PHE A 155 12.44 1.52 14.40
N LEU A 156 12.32 1.27 15.70
CA LEU A 156 13.03 2.06 16.70
C LEU A 156 14.52 1.68 16.76
N ARG A 157 14.97 0.71 15.95
CA ARG A 157 16.35 0.25 15.89
C ARG A 157 16.92 0.31 14.47
N ASN A 158 18.18 0.71 14.33
CA ASN A 158 18.86 0.67 13.04
C ASN A 158 19.21 -0.78 12.66
N CYS A 159 19.81 -0.95 11.47
CA CYS A 159 20.32 -2.22 10.93
C CYS A 159 21.27 -2.95 11.90
N ASP A 160 21.89 -2.19 12.80
CA ASP A 160 22.86 -2.65 13.78
C ASP A 160 22.20 -2.99 15.14
N GLY A 161 20.87 -2.98 15.23
CA GLY A 161 20.11 -3.33 16.44
C GLY A 161 20.21 -2.29 17.56
N GLU A 162 20.86 -1.15 17.32
CA GLU A 162 20.88 -0.02 18.24
C GLU A 162 19.54 0.69 18.20
N MET A 163 18.96 1.00 19.37
CA MET A 163 17.87 1.98 19.44
C MET A 163 18.34 3.24 18.72
N LEU A 164 17.64 3.71 17.68
CA LEU A 164 17.91 4.98 17.03
C LEU A 164 17.70 6.07 18.09
N PRO A 165 18.74 6.58 18.78
CA PRO A 165 18.55 7.59 19.81
C PRO A 165 18.28 8.95 19.14
N ASN A 166 18.51 9.02 17.82
CA ASN A 166 18.48 10.22 17.00
C ASN A 166 17.95 9.86 15.61
N LEU A 167 16.64 9.64 15.49
CA LEU A 167 15.96 10.17 14.30
C LEU A 167 16.23 11.67 14.32
N PRO A 168 16.89 12.27 13.30
CA PRO A 168 17.24 13.69 13.33
C PRO A 168 16.00 14.54 13.67
N GLY A 169 16.00 15.13 14.87
CA GLY A 169 14.91 15.97 15.39
C GLY A 169 13.87 15.29 16.30
N LEU A 170 13.86 13.97 16.48
CA LEU A 170 12.93 13.33 17.43
C LEU A 170 13.42 13.56 18.87
N GLN A 171 12.58 14.09 19.76
CA GLN A 171 12.99 14.29 21.16
C GLN A 171 13.12 12.94 21.86
N GLN A 172 14.16 12.78 22.69
CA GLN A 172 14.48 11.55 23.41
C GLN A 172 13.28 10.99 24.22
N ARG A 173 12.45 11.87 24.80
CA ARG A 173 11.21 11.49 25.51
C ARG A 173 10.14 10.87 24.62
N ASP A 174 10.02 11.34 23.38
CA ASP A 174 9.03 10.82 22.42
C ASP A 174 9.47 9.46 21.87
N ALA A 175 10.79 9.28 21.69
CA ALA A 175 11.40 7.98 21.39
C ALA A 175 11.14 6.99 22.54
N GLU A 176 11.47 7.36 23.78
CA GLU A 176 11.26 6.52 24.98
C GLU A 176 9.79 6.14 25.16
N ALA A 177 8.83 7.04 24.90
CA ALA A 177 7.40 6.71 24.99
C ALA A 177 6.90 5.85 23.82
N LEU A 178 7.52 5.90 22.63
CA LEU A 178 7.22 4.98 21.52
C LEU A 178 7.75 3.58 21.86
N VAL A 179 8.97 3.52 22.39
CA VAL A 179 9.62 2.31 22.90
C VAL A 179 8.79 1.71 24.04
N GLU A 180 8.35 2.50 25.03
CA GLU A 180 7.54 2.01 26.15
C GLU A 180 6.17 1.50 25.69
N ALA A 181 5.52 2.17 24.74
CA ALA A 181 4.26 1.68 24.16
C ALA A 181 4.47 0.36 23.41
N ALA A 182 5.59 0.23 22.71
CA ALA A 182 6.01 -0.96 21.99
C ALA A 182 6.40 -2.13 22.89
N GLU A 183 7.15 -1.87 23.96
CA GLU A 183 7.66 -2.85 24.93
C GLU A 183 6.54 -3.40 25.82
N ASN A 184 5.50 -2.60 26.08
CA ASN A 184 4.33 -3.03 26.85
C ASN A 184 3.37 -3.96 26.09
N ARG A 185 3.73 -4.45 24.90
CA ARG A 185 2.91 -5.33 24.03
C ARG A 185 1.48 -4.82 23.79
N LYS A 186 1.28 -3.50 23.84
CA LYS A 186 -0.01 -2.92 23.44
C LYS A 186 -0.10 -2.94 21.92
N PRO A 187 -1.29 -3.22 21.35
CA PRO A 187 -1.51 -3.11 19.91
C PRO A 187 -1.11 -1.69 19.45
N PHE A 188 -0.06 -1.59 18.62
CA PHE A 188 0.39 -0.34 18.04
C PHE A 188 -0.20 -0.21 16.64
N ASP A 189 -0.90 0.89 16.38
CA ASP A 189 -1.52 1.18 15.08
C ASP A 189 -1.18 2.58 14.56
N ILE A 190 -1.64 2.89 13.34
CA ILE A 190 -1.32 4.18 12.70
C ILE A 190 -1.82 5.39 13.48
N TRP A 191 -2.90 5.25 14.25
CA TRP A 191 -3.51 6.35 14.99
C TRP A 191 -2.60 6.80 16.12
N ASP A 192 -1.85 5.88 16.73
CA ASP A 192 -0.87 6.19 17.78
C ASP A 192 0.24 7.13 17.27
N ILE A 193 0.66 6.94 16.01
CA ILE A 193 1.65 7.79 15.35
C ILE A 193 1.05 9.15 14.99
N LEU A 194 -0.14 9.15 14.39
CA LEU A 194 -0.81 10.38 14.00
C LEU A 194 -1.14 11.26 15.22
N ALA A 195 -1.37 10.67 16.39
CA ALA A 195 -1.61 11.41 17.64
C ALA A 195 -0.35 12.17 18.09
N ARG A 196 0.83 11.59 17.87
CA ARG A 196 2.13 12.15 18.28
C ARG A 196 2.65 13.23 17.33
N LEU A 197 2.06 13.42 16.15
CA LEU A 197 2.44 14.51 15.24
C LEU A 197 2.28 15.91 15.84
N GLN A 198 1.50 16.06 16.91
CA GLN A 198 1.35 17.32 17.64
C GLN A 198 2.59 17.67 18.48
N THR A 199 3.33 16.67 18.96
CA THR A 199 4.53 16.85 19.79
C THR A 199 5.82 16.63 19.02
N SER A 200 5.79 15.77 17.99
CA SER A 200 6.94 15.34 17.20
C SER A 200 6.71 15.57 15.70
N PRO A 201 7.00 16.78 15.18
CA PRO A 201 6.82 17.09 13.76
C PRO A 201 7.76 16.30 12.83
N ASN A 202 8.83 15.70 13.35
CA ASN A 202 9.74 14.82 12.59
C ASN A 202 9.17 13.41 12.34
N LEU A 203 7.91 13.17 12.68
CA LEU A 203 7.17 11.96 12.31
C LEU A 203 6.26 12.19 11.09
N ARG A 204 6.37 13.35 10.43
CA ARG A 204 5.49 13.73 9.33
C ARG A 204 5.74 12.99 8.03
N SER A 205 6.86 12.28 7.86
CA SER A 205 7.13 11.49 6.67
C SER A 205 7.21 10.01 7.02
N LEU A 206 6.17 9.25 6.66
CA LEU A 206 5.96 7.86 7.02
C LEU A 206 6.01 6.95 5.78
N ALA A 207 6.59 5.76 5.91
CA ALA A 207 6.45 4.65 4.99
C ALA A 207 5.79 3.45 5.69
N ILE A 208 4.79 2.84 5.07
CA ILE A 208 4.10 1.64 5.55
C ILE A 208 4.41 0.49 4.58
N LEU A 209 5.16 -0.49 5.08
CA LEU A 209 5.71 -1.61 4.34
C LEU A 209 4.92 -2.88 4.65
N ALA A 210 4.45 -3.58 3.63
CA ALA A 210 3.79 -4.86 3.81
C ALA A 210 3.78 -5.68 2.53
N TRP A 211 3.74 -7.00 2.67
CA TRP A 211 3.49 -7.93 1.58
C TRP A 211 2.07 -7.79 1.01
N GLY A 212 1.80 -8.44 -0.13
CA GLY A 212 0.49 -8.37 -0.80
C GLY A 212 -0.64 -8.93 0.07
N GLY A 213 -1.80 -8.27 0.08
CA GLY A 213 -2.99 -8.70 0.83
C GLY A 213 -3.01 -8.33 2.32
N TYR A 214 -1.98 -7.64 2.83
CA TYR A 214 -1.91 -7.17 4.23
C TYR A 214 -2.71 -5.90 4.52
N GLY A 215 -3.35 -5.29 3.53
CA GLY A 215 -4.33 -4.22 3.73
C GLY A 215 -3.77 -2.80 3.76
N LYS A 216 -2.61 -2.53 3.15
CA LYS A 216 -2.01 -1.17 3.08
C LYS A 216 -2.96 -0.14 2.46
N THR A 217 -3.54 -0.46 1.31
CA THR A 217 -4.54 0.39 0.65
C THR A 217 -5.80 0.48 1.50
N THR A 218 -6.18 -0.61 2.15
CA THR A 218 -7.36 -0.65 3.03
C THR A 218 -7.19 0.29 4.23
N LEU A 219 -5.99 0.34 4.82
CA LEU A 219 -5.60 1.28 5.86
C LEU A 219 -5.72 2.73 5.38
N LEU A 220 -5.11 3.08 4.24
CA LEU A 220 -5.17 4.44 3.70
C LEU A 220 -6.59 4.88 3.33
N ARG A 221 -7.39 3.97 2.76
CA ARG A 221 -8.81 4.21 2.46
C ARG A 221 -9.61 4.42 3.75
N HIS A 222 -9.35 3.64 4.79
CA HIS A 222 -10.03 3.80 6.09
C HIS A 222 -9.67 5.13 6.75
N LEU A 223 -8.38 5.49 6.80
CA LEU A 223 -7.92 6.80 7.27
C LEU A 223 -8.63 7.94 6.54
N THR A 224 -8.62 7.87 5.21
CA THR A 224 -9.28 8.84 4.33
C THR A 224 -10.78 8.93 4.66
N TYR A 225 -11.47 7.80 4.74
CA TYR A 225 -12.90 7.75 5.04
C TYR A 225 -13.22 8.36 6.42
N CYS A 226 -12.44 8.03 7.45
CA CYS A 226 -12.62 8.56 8.80
C CYS A 226 -12.46 10.08 8.85
N TYR A 227 -11.37 10.62 8.30
CA TYR A 227 -11.14 12.06 8.28
C TYR A 227 -12.15 12.82 7.41
N CYS A 228 -12.60 12.24 6.30
CA CYS A 228 -13.60 12.88 5.44
C CYS A 228 -15.02 12.86 6.02
N THR A 229 -15.42 11.80 6.73
CA THR A 229 -16.82 11.63 7.20
C THR A 229 -17.04 12.07 8.64
N ARG A 230 -16.04 11.92 9.50
CA ARG A 230 -16.17 12.15 10.95
C ARG A 230 -14.95 12.88 11.55
N PRO A 231 -14.44 13.97 10.95
CA PRO A 231 -13.17 14.60 11.34
C PRO A 231 -13.08 14.92 12.84
N ARG A 232 -14.16 15.49 13.41
CA ARG A 232 -14.21 15.82 14.84
C ARG A 232 -14.23 14.59 15.75
N ALA A 233 -14.93 13.52 15.35
CA ALA A 233 -14.99 12.30 16.15
C ALA A 233 -13.67 11.54 16.07
N THR A 234 -13.05 11.48 14.87
CA THR A 234 -11.72 10.91 14.65
C THR A 234 -10.68 11.59 15.53
N ARG A 235 -10.62 12.94 15.48
CA ARG A 235 -9.73 13.73 16.35
C ARG A 235 -9.95 13.45 17.83
N ARG A 236 -11.20 13.38 18.30
CA ARG A 236 -11.51 13.13 19.72
C ARG A 236 -11.18 11.71 20.15
N ARG A 237 -11.49 10.72 19.31
CA ARG A 237 -11.30 9.30 19.62
C ARG A 237 -9.82 8.93 19.65
N HIS A 238 -9.06 9.44 18.69
CA HIS A 238 -7.67 9.06 18.47
C HIS A 238 -6.66 10.13 18.89
N HIS A 239 -7.12 11.26 19.43
CA HIS A 239 -6.26 12.39 19.84
C HIS A 239 -5.37 12.94 18.71
N THR A 240 -5.81 12.82 17.46
CA THR A 240 -5.05 13.23 16.27
C THR A 240 -5.34 14.68 15.83
N PRO A 241 -4.45 15.32 15.04
CA PRO A 241 -4.78 16.56 14.34
C PRO A 241 -6.00 16.43 13.43
N GLU A 242 -6.63 17.57 13.11
CA GLU A 242 -7.73 17.62 12.15
C GLU A 242 -7.16 17.75 10.73
N PHE A 243 -6.98 16.61 10.06
CA PHE A 243 -6.44 16.55 8.70
C PHE A 243 -7.49 16.62 7.60
N ILE A 244 -7.09 17.18 6.46
CA ILE A 244 -7.72 17.06 5.15
C ILE A 244 -6.88 16.03 4.36
N PRO A 245 -7.37 14.78 4.23
CA PRO A 245 -6.62 13.72 3.56
C PRO A 245 -6.66 13.91 2.04
N VAL A 246 -5.57 13.56 1.36
CA VAL A 246 -5.48 13.45 -0.10
C VAL A 246 -4.84 12.10 -0.41
N LEU A 247 -5.61 11.16 -0.97
CA LEU A 247 -5.16 9.80 -1.28
C LEU A 247 -4.84 9.68 -2.76
N LEU A 248 -3.55 9.62 -3.09
CA LEU A 248 -3.02 9.51 -4.44
C LEU A 248 -2.54 8.07 -4.68
N MET A 249 -3.23 7.36 -5.56
CA MET A 249 -2.81 6.02 -6.01
C MET A 249 -1.63 6.17 -6.98
N LEU A 250 -0.44 5.70 -6.62
CA LEU A 250 0.76 5.87 -7.46
C LEU A 250 0.62 5.15 -8.79
N ARG A 251 -0.02 3.97 -8.83
CA ARG A 251 -0.35 3.29 -10.09
C ARG A 251 -1.11 4.16 -11.10
N THR A 252 -1.95 5.08 -10.63
CA THR A 252 -2.77 5.94 -11.48
C THR A 252 -1.99 7.17 -11.97
N TRP A 253 -0.94 7.57 -11.24
CA TRP A 253 -0.22 8.82 -11.48
C TRP A 253 1.23 8.64 -11.91
N ARG A 254 1.79 7.42 -11.84
CA ARG A 254 3.19 7.13 -12.18
C ARG A 254 3.57 7.63 -13.57
N ASP A 255 2.71 7.48 -14.57
CA ASP A 255 2.99 7.92 -15.94
C ASP A 255 2.96 9.45 -16.10
N ALA A 256 2.19 10.16 -15.27
CA ALA A 256 2.19 11.61 -15.25
C ALA A 256 3.42 12.14 -14.50
N ILE A 257 3.82 11.46 -13.42
CA ILE A 257 4.96 11.82 -12.57
C ILE A 257 6.31 11.47 -13.21
N ALA A 258 6.37 10.40 -14.02
CA ALA A 258 7.60 9.95 -14.66
C ALA A 258 7.97 10.75 -15.92
N GLN A 259 7.14 11.72 -16.33
CA GLN A 259 7.43 12.55 -17.51
C GLN A 259 8.63 13.48 -17.24
N PRO A 260 9.34 13.95 -18.29
CA PRO A 260 10.45 14.89 -18.14
C PRO A 260 10.08 16.21 -17.45
N ASP A 261 8.82 16.64 -17.58
CA ASP A 261 8.25 17.82 -16.91
C ASP A 261 7.03 17.39 -16.07
N PRO A 262 7.24 16.83 -14.87
CA PRO A 262 6.16 16.29 -14.07
C PRO A 262 5.32 17.40 -13.43
N PRO A 263 4.01 17.18 -13.23
CA PRO A 263 3.15 18.17 -12.58
C PRO A 263 3.61 18.40 -11.13
N SER A 264 3.44 19.64 -10.64
CA SER A 264 3.61 19.94 -9.22
C SER A 264 2.56 19.20 -8.39
N LEU A 265 2.80 18.92 -7.10
CA LEU A 265 1.78 18.30 -6.25
C LEU A 265 0.43 19.08 -6.23
N PRO A 266 0.39 20.42 -6.13
CA PRO A 266 -0.86 21.18 -6.30
C PRO A 266 -1.57 20.91 -7.64
N ASP A 267 -0.83 20.83 -8.74
CA ASP A 267 -1.39 20.59 -10.07
C ASP A 267 -1.88 19.15 -10.21
N LEU A 268 -1.12 18.17 -9.71
CA LEU A 268 -1.56 16.78 -9.64
C LEU A 268 -2.87 16.66 -8.85
N ILE A 269 -3.00 17.36 -7.73
CA ILE A 269 -4.22 17.34 -6.92
C ILE A 269 -5.40 17.99 -7.66
N THR A 270 -5.20 19.19 -8.21
CA THR A 270 -6.30 20.01 -8.75
C THR A 270 -6.69 19.66 -10.18
N GLN A 271 -5.72 19.40 -11.04
CA GLN A 271 -5.94 19.18 -12.47
C GLN A 271 -6.18 17.70 -12.79
N HIS A 272 -5.65 16.78 -11.99
CA HIS A 272 -5.74 15.35 -12.26
C HIS A 272 -6.57 14.58 -11.23
N HIS A 273 -6.25 14.68 -9.93
CA HIS A 273 -6.88 13.86 -8.89
C HIS A 273 -8.34 14.23 -8.63
N ILE A 274 -8.62 15.51 -8.30
CA ILE A 274 -9.98 15.96 -7.98
C ILE A 274 -10.97 15.65 -9.13
N PRO A 275 -10.65 15.91 -10.42
CA PRO A 275 -11.56 15.56 -11.52
C PRO A 275 -11.87 14.06 -11.66
N LYS A 276 -10.99 13.16 -11.20
CA LYS A 276 -11.23 11.70 -11.20
C LYS A 276 -12.10 11.23 -10.01
N LEU A 277 -12.27 12.03 -8.96
CA LEU A 277 -13.11 11.64 -7.82
C LEU A 277 -14.60 11.57 -8.19
N PRO A 278 -15.42 10.75 -7.50
CA PRO A 278 -16.87 10.74 -7.68
C PRO A 278 -17.50 12.12 -7.50
N GLY A 279 -18.08 12.67 -8.57
CA GLY A 279 -18.64 14.03 -8.58
C GLY A 279 -17.61 15.16 -8.66
N GLY A 280 -16.32 14.83 -8.77
CA GLY A 280 -15.20 15.77 -8.79
C GLY A 280 -15.14 16.67 -10.01
N LYS A 281 -15.53 16.18 -11.20
CA LYS A 281 -15.64 16.99 -12.44
C LYS A 281 -16.57 18.21 -12.29
N ASN A 282 -17.52 18.14 -11.37
CA ASN A 282 -18.51 19.21 -11.14
C ASN A 282 -18.08 20.18 -10.03
N LEU A 283 -16.88 20.01 -9.45
CA LEU A 283 -16.37 20.87 -8.39
C LEU A 283 -15.64 22.06 -8.99
N THR A 284 -16.08 23.27 -8.61
CA THR A 284 -15.34 24.50 -8.88
C THR A 284 -14.22 24.63 -7.85
N ILE A 285 -12.99 24.34 -8.26
CA ILE A 285 -11.80 24.37 -7.41
C ILE A 285 -11.35 25.83 -7.20
N PRO A 286 -11.28 26.35 -5.96
CA PRO A 286 -10.78 27.69 -5.71
C PRO A 286 -9.31 27.82 -6.11
N ALA A 287 -8.95 28.98 -6.69
CA ALA A 287 -7.57 29.29 -7.03
C ALA A 287 -6.67 29.20 -5.77
N ALA A 288 -5.50 28.57 -5.93
CA ALA A 288 -4.52 28.32 -4.88
C ALA A 288 -5.01 27.48 -3.68
N TRP A 289 -6.16 26.77 -3.79
CA TRP A 289 -6.64 25.90 -2.70
C TRP A 289 -5.61 24.84 -2.32
N ALA A 290 -5.11 24.06 -3.29
CA ALA A 290 -4.16 22.99 -3.01
C ALA A 290 -2.84 23.54 -2.48
N THR A 291 -2.32 24.63 -3.05
CA THR A 291 -1.12 25.31 -2.55
C THR A 291 -1.29 25.76 -1.08
N ARG A 292 -2.43 26.37 -0.74
CA ARG A 292 -2.71 26.77 0.66
C ARG A 292 -2.85 25.58 1.59
N LEU A 293 -3.50 24.50 1.13
CA LEU A 293 -3.61 23.26 1.90
C LEU A 293 -2.22 22.68 2.19
N LEU A 294 -1.35 22.60 1.20
CA LEU A 294 -0.01 22.02 1.31
C LEU A 294 0.97 22.86 2.15
N HIS A 295 0.74 24.18 2.27
CA HIS A 295 1.49 25.02 3.21
C HIS A 295 0.87 25.09 4.62
N SER A 296 -0.23 24.37 4.85
CA SER A 296 -0.86 24.22 6.17
C SER A 296 -0.40 22.95 6.89
N ASP A 297 -0.60 22.88 8.19
CA ASP A 297 -0.38 21.69 9.03
C ASP A 297 -1.54 20.68 8.98
N ARG A 298 -2.54 20.93 8.12
CA ARG A 298 -3.76 20.11 8.01
C ARG A 298 -3.73 19.15 6.84
N ALA A 299 -2.72 19.18 5.97
CA ALA A 299 -2.63 18.29 4.84
C ALA A 299 -2.09 16.91 5.24
N LEU A 300 -2.87 15.85 4.98
CA LEU A 300 -2.42 14.46 5.06
C LEU A 300 -2.35 13.89 3.64
N ILE A 301 -1.17 13.86 3.05
CA ILE A 301 -0.92 13.37 1.69
C ILE A 301 -0.51 11.91 1.76
N MET A 302 -1.23 11.04 1.08
CA MET A 302 -1.00 9.61 1.10
C MET A 302 -0.71 9.12 -0.32
N PHE A 303 0.45 8.52 -0.53
CA PHE A 303 0.87 7.90 -1.78
C PHE A 303 0.74 6.38 -1.63
N ASP A 304 -0.18 5.76 -2.36
CA ASP A 304 -0.45 4.33 -2.24
C ASP A 304 0.18 3.52 -3.38
N GLY A 305 0.94 2.47 -3.04
CA GLY A 305 1.41 1.44 -3.98
C GLY A 305 2.68 1.80 -4.74
N PHE A 306 3.78 2.15 -4.07
CA PHE A 306 5.06 2.37 -4.75
C PHE A 306 5.59 1.10 -5.45
N ASP A 307 5.27 -0.08 -4.91
CA ASP A 307 5.58 -1.36 -5.55
C ASP A 307 4.83 -1.58 -6.87
N GLU A 308 3.77 -0.82 -7.14
CA GLU A 308 3.03 -0.84 -8.39
C GLU A 308 3.66 0.09 -9.45
N VAL A 309 4.80 0.73 -9.18
CA VAL A 309 5.54 1.55 -10.16
C VAL A 309 6.49 0.66 -10.96
N ALA A 310 6.48 0.83 -12.29
CA ALA A 310 7.35 0.11 -13.21
C ALA A 310 8.83 0.41 -12.93
N ASP A 311 9.70 -0.59 -13.07
CA ASP A 311 11.11 -0.52 -12.69
C ASP A 311 11.85 0.67 -13.33
N ASP A 312 11.57 0.96 -14.60
CA ASP A 312 12.13 2.08 -15.36
C ASP A 312 11.64 3.46 -14.89
N GLN A 313 10.48 3.52 -14.22
CA GLN A 313 9.89 4.74 -13.68
C GLN A 313 10.21 4.97 -12.19
N ARG A 314 10.60 3.93 -11.43
CA ARG A 314 10.80 4.01 -9.96
C ARG A 314 11.75 5.13 -9.53
N ILE A 315 12.83 5.35 -10.29
CA ILE A 315 13.81 6.40 -9.99
C ILE A 315 13.17 7.79 -10.15
N ALA A 316 12.43 8.04 -11.23
CA ALA A 316 11.79 9.33 -11.47
C ALA A 316 10.70 9.61 -10.43
N VAL A 317 9.85 8.62 -10.16
CA VAL A 317 8.75 8.75 -9.18
C VAL A 317 9.28 8.94 -7.75
N SER A 318 10.29 8.17 -7.32
CA SER A 318 10.87 8.32 -5.98
C SER A 318 11.52 9.70 -5.77
N ARG A 319 12.22 10.23 -6.79
CA ARG A 319 12.77 11.60 -6.75
C ARG A 319 11.68 12.65 -6.62
N TRP A 320 10.63 12.55 -7.44
CA TRP A 320 9.53 13.49 -7.39
C TRP A 320 8.83 13.48 -6.02
N ILE A 321 8.58 12.30 -5.43
CA ILE A 321 7.98 12.17 -4.09
C ILE A 321 8.87 12.83 -3.03
N ALA A 322 10.18 12.57 -3.05
CA ALA A 322 11.13 13.17 -2.12
C ALA A 322 11.14 14.70 -2.24
N GLU A 323 11.12 15.25 -3.45
CA GLU A 323 11.00 16.69 -3.69
C GLU A 323 9.71 17.27 -3.11
N GLN A 324 8.57 16.58 -3.24
CA GLN A 324 7.31 17.06 -2.64
C GLN A 324 7.37 17.05 -1.11
N MET A 325 7.97 16.01 -0.52
CA MET A 325 8.15 15.92 0.93
C MET A 325 9.05 17.05 1.47
N GLN A 326 10.08 17.43 0.72
CA GLN A 326 10.95 18.55 1.05
C GLN A 326 10.26 19.92 0.87
N ASN A 327 9.53 20.10 -0.23
CA ASN A 327 8.86 21.37 -0.55
C ASN A 327 7.68 21.69 0.39
N TYR A 328 7.07 20.65 0.98
CA TYR A 328 5.90 20.79 1.84
C TYR A 328 6.12 20.15 3.23
N ASP A 329 7.17 20.58 3.92
CA ASP A 329 7.57 20.15 5.27
C ASP A 329 6.49 20.25 6.37
N ARG A 330 5.43 21.02 6.12
CA ARG A 330 4.26 21.15 7.01
C ARG A 330 3.23 20.05 6.84
N CYS A 331 3.22 19.38 5.69
CA CYS A 331 2.33 18.27 5.42
C CYS A 331 2.73 17.02 6.19
N THR A 332 1.76 16.15 6.47
CA THR A 332 2.03 14.76 6.84
C THR A 332 1.93 13.90 5.58
N PHE A 333 2.96 13.13 5.30
CA PHE A 333 3.06 12.19 4.19
C PHE A 333 3.04 10.74 4.68
N ILE A 334 2.27 9.89 4.00
CA ILE A 334 2.32 8.44 4.16
C ILE A 334 2.53 7.81 2.80
N LEU A 335 3.61 7.05 2.65
CA LEU A 335 3.90 6.22 1.48
C LEU A 335 3.61 4.76 1.81
N THR A 336 2.98 3.99 0.93
CA THR A 336 2.90 2.52 1.07
C THR A 336 3.73 1.82 0.01
N SER A 337 4.34 0.69 0.37
CA SER A 337 5.13 -0.13 -0.55
C SER A 337 5.26 -1.58 -0.04
N ARG A 338 5.75 -2.48 -0.89
CA ARG A 338 6.38 -3.73 -0.44
C ARG A 338 7.82 -3.49 0.05
N PRO A 339 8.34 -4.32 0.97
CA PRO A 339 9.70 -4.16 1.50
C PRO A 339 10.81 -4.14 0.44
N ASN A 340 10.73 -5.00 -0.58
CA ASN A 340 11.78 -5.13 -1.60
C ASN A 340 11.84 -3.91 -2.52
N ALA A 341 10.70 -3.51 -3.10
CA ALA A 341 10.60 -2.29 -3.91
C ALA A 341 11.03 -1.03 -3.15
N TYR A 342 10.81 -0.98 -1.84
CA TYR A 342 11.25 0.15 -1.01
C TYR A 342 12.75 0.14 -0.68
N SER A 343 13.32 -1.05 -0.42
CA SER A 343 14.70 -1.18 0.05
C SER A 343 15.74 -1.16 -1.06
N GLN A 344 15.41 -1.65 -2.26
CA GLN A 344 16.36 -1.78 -3.37
C GLN A 344 16.21 -0.64 -4.39
N ASP A 345 14.99 -0.16 -4.65
CA ASP A 345 14.70 0.69 -5.82
C ASP A 345 14.32 2.13 -5.48
N TYR A 346 14.21 2.47 -4.20
CA TYR A 346 13.98 3.85 -3.77
C TYR A 346 15.30 4.62 -3.76
N ALA A 347 15.57 5.35 -4.83
CA ALA A 347 16.85 6.00 -5.12
C ALA A 347 17.05 7.38 -4.45
N ALA A 348 15.99 7.97 -3.89
CA ALA A 348 16.00 9.30 -3.27
C ALA A 348 16.01 9.24 -1.73
N GLU A 349 16.01 10.41 -1.06
CA GLU A 349 15.83 10.48 0.40
C GLU A 349 14.52 9.80 0.81
N ARG A 350 14.64 8.78 1.66
CA ARG A 350 13.52 7.95 2.11
C ARG A 350 12.70 8.69 3.17
N PRO A 351 11.40 8.33 3.32
CA PRO A 351 10.61 8.74 4.47
C PRO A 351 11.35 8.53 5.80
N GLN A 352 11.16 9.48 6.71
CA GLN A 352 11.90 9.56 7.98
C GLN A 352 11.63 8.35 8.89
N LEU A 353 10.43 7.77 8.80
CA LEU A 353 10.05 6.59 9.55
C LEU A 353 9.42 5.55 8.62
N ALA A 354 9.98 4.35 8.58
CA ALA A 354 9.35 3.19 7.97
C ALA A 354 8.69 2.31 9.04
N LEU A 355 7.59 1.66 8.70
CA LEU A 355 6.77 0.82 9.59
C LEU A 355 6.35 -0.41 8.80
N LYS A 356 6.54 -1.62 9.33
CA LYS A 356 6.00 -2.82 8.69
C LYS A 356 4.61 -3.10 9.24
N VAL A 357 3.75 -3.70 8.43
CA VAL A 357 2.49 -4.27 8.91
C VAL A 357 2.75 -5.68 9.39
N GLU A 358 2.36 -5.98 10.64
CA GLU A 358 2.43 -7.35 11.15
C GLU A 358 1.28 -8.22 10.61
N PRO A 359 1.48 -9.54 10.53
CA PRO A 359 0.39 -10.46 10.22
C PRO A 359 -0.73 -10.41 11.26
N PHE A 360 -1.94 -10.82 10.87
CA PHE A 360 -3.05 -10.90 11.82
C PHE A 360 -2.81 -11.97 12.89
N ASP A 361 -2.76 -11.51 14.14
CA ASP A 361 -2.87 -12.34 15.34
C ASP A 361 -4.27 -12.95 15.51
N GLU A 362 -4.42 -13.83 16.50
CA GLU A 362 -5.68 -14.54 16.77
C GLU A 362 -6.84 -13.56 17.04
N ASP A 363 -6.59 -12.51 17.83
CA ASP A 363 -7.58 -11.50 18.20
C ASP A 363 -8.10 -10.71 17.00
N ARG A 364 -7.20 -10.29 16.10
CA ARG A 364 -7.56 -9.57 14.86
C ARG A 364 -8.28 -10.47 13.88
N ARG A 365 -7.86 -11.74 13.74
CA ARG A 365 -8.60 -12.73 12.94
C ARG A 365 -10.02 -12.90 13.45
N GLU A 366 -10.19 -13.12 14.76
CA GLU A 366 -11.50 -13.26 15.38
C GLU A 366 -12.37 -12.02 15.14
N LYS A 367 -11.81 -10.83 15.39
CA LYS A 367 -12.53 -9.57 15.19
C LYS A 367 -12.96 -9.38 13.74
N PHE A 368 -12.08 -9.66 12.78
CA PHE A 368 -12.39 -9.58 11.36
C PHE A 368 -13.52 -10.55 11.01
N VAL A 369 -13.41 -11.82 11.39
CA VAL A 369 -14.41 -12.85 11.06
C VAL A 369 -15.78 -12.53 11.64
N LYS A 370 -15.84 -12.09 12.91
CA LYS A 370 -17.10 -11.70 13.56
C LYS A 370 -17.75 -10.50 12.88
N GLN A 371 -16.98 -9.43 12.66
CA GLN A 371 -17.47 -8.23 11.98
C GLN A 371 -17.93 -8.54 10.55
N TRP A 372 -17.17 -9.38 9.85
CA TRP A 372 -17.48 -9.82 8.51
C TRP A 372 -18.81 -10.59 8.47
N TYR A 373 -18.99 -11.62 9.29
CA TYR A 373 -20.25 -12.38 9.33
C TYR A 373 -21.43 -11.50 9.72
N LEU A 374 -21.27 -10.63 10.72
CA LEU A 374 -22.33 -9.73 11.13
C LEU A 374 -22.75 -8.79 9.99
N ALA A 375 -21.79 -8.20 9.28
CA ALA A 375 -22.06 -7.35 8.14
C ALA A 375 -22.75 -8.14 7.00
N GLN A 376 -22.32 -9.38 6.76
CA GLN A 376 -22.89 -10.23 5.72
C GLN A 376 -24.31 -10.69 6.02
N GLU A 377 -24.63 -11.07 7.26
CA GLU A 377 -25.98 -11.50 7.64
C GLU A 377 -26.94 -10.30 7.71
N ARG A 378 -26.49 -9.13 8.23
CA ARG A 378 -27.27 -7.88 8.16
C ARG A 378 -27.59 -7.46 6.72
N ASN A 379 -26.66 -7.68 5.80
CA ASN A 379 -26.87 -7.32 4.40
C ASN A 379 -27.76 -8.34 3.65
N ALA A 380 -27.90 -9.55 4.15
CA ALA A 380 -28.77 -10.58 3.56
C ALA A 380 -30.26 -10.39 3.91
N VAL A 381 -30.55 -9.60 4.95
CA VAL A 381 -31.93 -9.34 5.41
C VAL A 381 -32.40 -7.91 5.09
N PRO A 382 -33.72 -7.65 4.98
CA PRO A 382 -34.26 -6.31 4.83
C PRO A 382 -33.81 -5.37 5.96
N ILE A 383 -33.72 -4.07 5.66
CA ILE A 383 -33.23 -3.05 6.61
C ILE A 383 -33.95 -3.11 7.97
N ALA A 384 -35.26 -3.38 7.96
CA ALA A 384 -36.09 -3.48 9.16
C ALA A 384 -35.68 -4.61 10.12
N SER A 385 -35.10 -5.69 9.59
CA SER A 385 -34.72 -6.91 10.33
C SER A 385 -33.24 -7.00 10.65
N ARG A 386 -32.44 -5.97 10.31
CA ARG A 386 -30.98 -5.98 10.51
C ARG A 386 -30.54 -5.98 11.98
N LYS A 387 -31.46 -5.69 12.89
CA LYS A 387 -31.22 -5.60 14.34
C LYS A 387 -31.89 -6.73 15.10
N ASP A 388 -32.42 -7.72 14.39
CA ASP A 388 -33.08 -8.86 15.02
C ASP A 388 -31.99 -9.75 15.65
N ASP A 389 -32.25 -10.25 16.87
CA ASP A 389 -31.28 -11.03 17.65
C ASP A 389 -30.85 -12.32 16.93
N ASP A 390 -31.71 -12.87 16.07
CA ASP A 390 -31.47 -14.09 15.28
C ASP A 390 -30.39 -13.90 14.20
N VAL A 391 -30.24 -12.67 13.68
CA VAL A 391 -29.20 -12.30 12.70
C VAL A 391 -27.83 -12.30 13.37
N GLU A 392 -27.73 -11.73 14.57
CA GLU A 392 -26.49 -11.66 15.34
C GLU A 392 -26.09 -13.06 15.86
N GLU A 393 -27.03 -13.84 16.39
CA GLU A 393 -26.78 -15.22 16.81
C GLU A 393 -26.31 -16.10 15.65
N THR A 394 -26.91 -15.94 14.46
CA THR A 394 -26.49 -16.68 13.25
C THR A 394 -25.09 -16.30 12.80
N ALA A 395 -24.77 -15.00 12.83
CA ALA A 395 -23.44 -14.50 12.50
C ALA A 395 -22.38 -15.05 13.46
N ASP A 396 -22.63 -14.98 14.77
CA ASP A 396 -21.71 -15.48 15.80
C ASP A 396 -21.49 -16.98 15.69
N ARG A 397 -22.55 -17.77 15.49
CA ARG A 397 -22.44 -19.22 15.30
C ARG A 397 -21.56 -19.56 14.09
N ARG A 398 -21.74 -18.87 12.97
CA ARG A 398 -20.95 -19.10 11.74
C ARG A 398 -19.50 -18.62 11.87
N ALA A 399 -19.29 -17.49 12.55
CA ALA A 399 -17.96 -16.99 12.87
C ALA A 399 -17.18 -17.99 13.75
N ALA A 400 -17.82 -18.51 14.80
CA ALA A 400 -17.24 -19.49 15.70
C ALA A 400 -16.88 -20.81 14.99
N ASP A 401 -17.75 -21.29 14.09
CA ASP A 401 -17.47 -22.48 13.27
C ASP A 401 -16.24 -22.27 12.37
N LEU A 402 -16.17 -21.13 11.68
CA LEU A 402 -15.04 -20.81 10.82
C LEU A 402 -13.72 -20.73 11.60
N LEU A 403 -13.72 -19.98 12.71
CA LEU A 403 -12.54 -19.82 13.56
C LEU A 403 -12.08 -21.17 14.12
N SER A 404 -13.01 -22.02 14.56
CA SER A 404 -12.68 -23.37 15.04
C SER A 404 -11.98 -24.22 13.98
N GLN A 405 -12.37 -24.10 12.70
CA GLN A 405 -11.72 -24.83 11.62
C GLN A 405 -10.34 -24.28 11.26
N ILE A 406 -10.15 -22.96 11.33
CA ILE A 406 -8.85 -22.30 11.10
C ILE A 406 -7.86 -22.71 12.20
N GLU A 407 -8.23 -22.54 13.48
CA GLU A 407 -7.31 -22.77 14.60
C GLU A 407 -6.96 -24.25 14.83
N ARG A 408 -7.79 -25.18 14.33
CA ARG A 408 -7.47 -26.62 14.38
C ARG A 408 -6.40 -27.05 13.37
N ARG A 409 -6.03 -26.20 12.41
CA ARG A 409 -5.15 -26.56 11.29
C ARG A 409 -4.10 -25.48 11.07
N GLN A 410 -2.86 -25.79 11.46
CA GLN A 410 -1.73 -24.85 11.37
C GLN A 410 -1.61 -24.20 9.98
N GLU A 411 -1.74 -24.98 8.89
CA GLU A 411 -1.66 -24.43 7.52
C GLU A 411 -2.75 -23.37 7.24
N LEU A 412 -3.97 -23.55 7.74
CA LEU A 412 -5.04 -22.56 7.59
C LEU A 412 -4.83 -21.35 8.49
N ALA A 413 -4.37 -21.56 9.72
CA ALA A 413 -4.04 -20.48 10.64
C ALA A 413 -2.92 -19.59 10.06
N ASP A 414 -1.88 -20.20 9.48
CA ASP A 414 -0.79 -19.49 8.82
C ASP A 414 -1.26 -18.73 7.58
N MET A 415 -2.17 -19.29 6.77
CA MET A 415 -2.79 -18.55 5.67
C MET A 415 -3.66 -17.38 6.16
N ALA A 416 -4.41 -17.59 7.24
CA ALA A 416 -5.35 -16.61 7.80
C ALA A 416 -4.67 -15.42 8.48
N LYS A 417 -3.35 -15.49 8.72
CA LYS A 417 -2.52 -14.34 9.08
C LYS A 417 -2.53 -13.24 8.00
N ASN A 418 -2.80 -13.59 6.74
CA ASN A 418 -2.99 -12.64 5.66
C ASN A 418 -4.49 -12.24 5.58
N PRO A 419 -4.85 -10.96 5.79
CA PRO A 419 -6.24 -10.47 5.77
C PRO A 419 -7.01 -10.82 4.50
N LEU A 420 -6.36 -10.76 3.34
CA LEU A 420 -6.98 -11.15 2.09
C LEU A 420 -7.36 -12.63 2.09
N MET A 421 -6.42 -13.50 2.46
CA MET A 421 -6.67 -14.94 2.52
C MET A 421 -7.75 -15.27 3.54
N LEU A 422 -7.76 -14.60 4.70
CA LEU A 422 -8.84 -14.71 5.67
C LEU A 422 -10.19 -14.33 5.09
N SER A 423 -10.26 -13.23 4.32
CA SER A 423 -11.49 -12.81 3.64
C SER A 423 -11.98 -13.86 2.63
N MET A 424 -11.06 -14.47 1.87
CA MET A 424 -11.38 -15.52 0.90
C MET A 424 -11.86 -16.80 1.58
N ILE A 425 -11.21 -17.20 2.68
CA ILE A 425 -11.62 -18.32 3.51
C ILE A 425 -13.03 -18.09 4.05
N ALA A 426 -13.33 -16.88 4.54
CA ALA A 426 -14.65 -16.53 5.05
C ALA A 426 -15.74 -16.59 3.97
N VAL A 427 -15.46 -16.05 2.77
CA VAL A 427 -16.35 -16.14 1.60
C VAL A 427 -16.63 -17.58 1.22
N PHE A 428 -15.57 -18.38 1.13
CA PHE A 428 -15.67 -19.78 0.76
C PHE A 428 -16.51 -20.57 1.77
N HIS A 429 -16.22 -20.40 3.05
CA HIS A 429 -16.95 -21.05 4.14
C HIS A 429 -18.44 -20.75 4.09
N ARG A 430 -18.82 -19.48 3.93
CA ARG A 430 -20.23 -19.05 3.86
C ARG A 430 -20.96 -19.61 2.64
N SER A 431 -20.24 -19.86 1.55
CA SER A 431 -20.82 -20.30 0.28
C SER A 431 -21.10 -21.81 0.24
N ARG A 432 -20.54 -22.60 1.16
CA ARG A 432 -20.72 -24.06 1.20
C ARG A 432 -21.84 -24.51 2.14
N PRO A 433 -22.69 -25.47 1.73
CA PRO A 433 -23.75 -26.01 2.60
C PRO A 433 -23.25 -26.66 3.90
N ASN A 434 -22.08 -27.31 3.85
CA ASN A 434 -21.50 -28.04 4.99
C ASN A 434 -20.39 -27.26 5.71
N SER A 435 -20.09 -26.02 5.28
CA SER A 435 -19.07 -25.14 5.87
C SER A 435 -17.64 -25.71 6.01
N GLN A 436 -17.31 -26.87 5.42
CA GLN A 436 -15.98 -27.46 5.59
C GLN A 436 -14.91 -26.77 4.75
N LEU A 437 -13.85 -26.30 5.40
CA LEU A 437 -12.69 -25.70 4.75
C LEU A 437 -11.78 -26.75 4.10
N PRO A 438 -11.13 -26.43 2.96
CA PRO A 438 -10.04 -27.23 2.41
C PRO A 438 -8.87 -27.32 3.40
N THR A 439 -7.97 -28.27 3.18
CA THR A 439 -6.80 -28.42 4.07
C THR A 439 -5.58 -27.70 3.53
N ARG A 440 -5.42 -27.64 2.20
CA ARG A 440 -4.23 -27.07 1.56
C ARG A 440 -4.49 -25.73 0.89
N ARG A 441 -3.44 -24.90 0.83
CA ARG A 441 -3.47 -23.60 0.12
C ARG A 441 -3.91 -23.72 -1.35
N THR A 442 -3.40 -24.73 -2.08
CA THR A 442 -3.74 -24.96 -3.49
C THR A 442 -5.17 -25.47 -3.71
N GLU A 443 -5.74 -26.18 -2.72
CA GLU A 443 -7.15 -26.59 -2.75
C GLU A 443 -8.05 -25.37 -2.57
N LEU A 444 -7.71 -24.46 -1.64
CA LEU A 444 -8.47 -23.22 -1.46
C LEU A 444 -8.51 -22.36 -2.73
N TYR A 445 -7.37 -22.15 -3.41
CA TYR A 445 -7.37 -21.38 -4.66
C TYR A 445 -8.20 -22.05 -5.76
N ARG A 446 -8.09 -23.37 -5.90
CA ARG A 446 -8.91 -24.15 -6.85
C ARG A 446 -10.39 -23.92 -6.61
N GLU A 447 -10.78 -24.01 -5.36
CA GLU A 447 -12.16 -23.91 -4.92
C GLU A 447 -12.72 -22.50 -5.08
N ILE A 448 -11.91 -21.47 -4.83
CA ILE A 448 -12.30 -20.08 -5.11
C ILE A 448 -12.46 -19.87 -6.63
N CYS A 449 -11.55 -20.37 -7.45
CA CYS A 449 -11.68 -20.28 -8.91
C CYS A 449 -12.98 -20.97 -9.38
N GLY A 450 -13.29 -22.15 -8.87
CA GLY A 450 -14.53 -22.88 -9.16
C GLY A 450 -15.80 -22.14 -8.70
N LEU A 451 -15.75 -21.48 -7.54
CA LEU A 451 -16.85 -20.63 -7.05
C LEU A 451 -17.08 -19.44 -7.97
N GLN A 452 -16.01 -18.72 -8.33
CA GLN A 452 -16.08 -17.50 -9.15
C GLN A 452 -16.49 -17.79 -10.60
N LEU A 453 -16.01 -18.87 -11.19
CA LEU A 453 -16.31 -19.26 -12.57
C LEU A 453 -17.59 -20.10 -12.70
N GLY A 454 -18.05 -20.77 -11.64
CA GLY A 454 -19.23 -21.63 -11.72
C GLY A 454 -20.41 -21.10 -10.91
N GLN A 455 -20.29 -21.13 -9.59
CA GLN A 455 -21.41 -20.91 -8.66
C GLN A 455 -21.93 -19.47 -8.71
N ARG A 456 -21.04 -18.50 -8.92
CA ARG A 456 -21.40 -17.07 -8.93
C ARG A 456 -22.22 -16.64 -10.15
N PRO A 457 -21.85 -16.99 -11.40
CA PRO A 457 -22.73 -16.80 -12.56
C PRO A 457 -24.12 -17.42 -12.36
N MET A 458 -24.18 -18.65 -11.83
CA MET A 458 -25.45 -19.33 -11.55
C MET A 458 -26.32 -18.56 -10.53
N ALA A 459 -25.71 -18.05 -9.46
CA ALA A 459 -26.41 -17.23 -8.46
C ALA A 459 -26.91 -15.90 -9.04
N LYS A 460 -26.16 -15.29 -9.97
CA LYS A 460 -26.57 -14.09 -10.73
C LYS A 460 -27.57 -14.41 -11.86
N ARG A 461 -27.90 -15.69 -12.10
CA ARG A 461 -28.72 -16.19 -13.23
C ARG A 461 -28.16 -15.76 -14.59
N ILE A 462 -26.84 -15.82 -14.73
CA ILE A 462 -26.11 -15.49 -15.95
C ILE A 462 -25.46 -16.78 -16.46
N ASP A 463 -25.78 -17.15 -17.69
CA ASP A 463 -25.09 -18.23 -18.40
C ASP A 463 -23.75 -17.71 -18.93
N LEU A 464 -22.67 -18.43 -18.61
CA LEU A 464 -21.35 -18.11 -19.15
C LEU A 464 -21.27 -18.44 -20.65
N LEU A 465 -20.48 -17.65 -21.37
CA LEU A 465 -20.20 -17.85 -22.80
C LEU A 465 -19.39 -19.11 -23.06
N LEU A 466 -18.61 -19.56 -22.07
CA LEU A 466 -17.78 -20.75 -22.10
C LEU A 466 -18.02 -21.60 -20.86
N LEU A 467 -17.64 -22.87 -20.95
CA LEU A 467 -17.59 -23.77 -19.79
C LEU A 467 -16.57 -23.28 -18.75
N VAL A 468 -16.72 -23.77 -17.52
CA VAL A 468 -15.83 -23.41 -16.40
C VAL A 468 -14.38 -23.79 -16.71
N GLU A 469 -14.14 -25.01 -17.21
CA GLU A 469 -12.78 -25.45 -17.54
C GLU A 469 -12.15 -24.60 -18.66
N GLN A 470 -12.97 -24.21 -19.65
CA GLN A 470 -12.53 -23.39 -20.78
C GLN A 470 -12.14 -21.98 -20.33
N SER A 471 -13.01 -21.33 -19.55
CA SER A 471 -12.71 -20.00 -19.00
C SER A 471 -11.48 -20.03 -18.09
N GLN A 472 -11.34 -21.10 -17.30
CA GLN A 472 -10.15 -21.26 -16.45
C GLN A 472 -8.89 -21.45 -17.29
N LYS A 473 -8.94 -22.16 -18.42
CA LYS A 473 -7.79 -22.33 -19.32
C LYS A 473 -7.32 -21.01 -19.93
N ILE A 474 -8.25 -20.13 -20.34
CA ILE A 474 -7.91 -18.79 -20.82
C ILE A 474 -7.27 -17.96 -19.70
N LEU A 475 -7.80 -18.02 -18.47
CA LEU A 475 -7.19 -17.33 -17.34
C LEU A 475 -5.80 -17.87 -16.98
N GLN A 476 -5.57 -19.18 -17.12
CA GLN A 476 -4.27 -19.83 -16.90
C GLN A 476 -3.21 -19.33 -17.88
N THR A 477 -3.55 -19.24 -19.15
CA THR A 477 -2.62 -18.79 -20.20
C THR A 477 -2.36 -17.29 -20.12
N LEU A 478 -3.36 -16.48 -19.77
CA LEU A 478 -3.17 -15.07 -19.44
C LEU A 478 -2.24 -14.88 -18.23
N ALA A 479 -2.44 -15.66 -17.16
CA ALA A 479 -1.59 -15.60 -15.97
C ALA A 479 -0.13 -15.93 -16.31
N LEU A 480 0.09 -17.00 -17.06
CA LEU A 480 1.42 -17.39 -17.52
C LEU A 480 2.04 -16.28 -18.39
N ALA A 481 1.31 -15.73 -19.36
CA ALA A 481 1.81 -14.66 -20.22
C ALA A 481 2.23 -13.41 -19.41
N MET A 482 1.42 -13.01 -18.42
CA MET A 482 1.77 -11.92 -17.50
C MET A 482 3.02 -12.25 -16.68
N THR A 483 3.12 -13.46 -16.13
CA THR A 483 4.26 -13.90 -15.32
C THR A 483 5.56 -14.01 -16.12
N MET A 484 5.49 -14.49 -17.36
CA MET A 484 6.64 -14.55 -18.28
C MET A 484 7.20 -13.17 -18.64
N GLN A 485 6.34 -12.14 -18.60
CA GLN A 485 6.74 -10.74 -18.79
C GLN A 485 7.06 -10.01 -17.47
N GLU A 486 6.99 -10.71 -16.33
CA GLU A 486 7.10 -10.13 -14.99
C GLU A 486 6.14 -8.95 -14.73
N LYS A 487 4.96 -8.99 -15.38
CA LYS A 487 3.90 -7.99 -15.26
C LYS A 487 2.77 -8.47 -14.36
N THR A 488 2.08 -7.52 -13.74
CA THR A 488 0.84 -7.75 -12.99
C THR A 488 -0.41 -7.26 -13.71
N SER A 489 -0.26 -6.45 -14.76
CA SER A 489 -1.35 -5.93 -15.60
C SER A 489 -0.96 -5.92 -17.09
N LEU A 490 -1.97 -5.96 -17.96
CA LEU A 490 -1.83 -5.85 -19.41
C LEU A 490 -2.84 -4.85 -19.98
N ALA A 491 -2.44 -4.14 -21.04
CA ALA A 491 -3.35 -3.28 -21.79
C ALA A 491 -4.44 -4.10 -22.50
N GLU A 492 -5.60 -3.50 -22.72
CA GLU A 492 -6.77 -4.17 -23.32
C GLU A 492 -6.43 -4.88 -24.65
N ALA A 493 -5.69 -4.21 -25.53
CA ALA A 493 -5.34 -4.73 -26.84
C ALA A 493 -4.44 -5.99 -26.75
N GLU A 494 -3.46 -5.99 -25.85
CA GLU A 494 -2.56 -7.13 -25.63
C GLU A 494 -3.35 -8.30 -25.02
N LEU A 495 -4.17 -8.03 -24.01
CA LEU A 495 -5.00 -9.03 -23.37
C LEU A 495 -5.99 -9.68 -24.36
N VAL A 496 -6.66 -8.88 -25.18
CA VAL A 496 -7.59 -9.34 -26.22
C VAL A 496 -6.88 -10.22 -27.26
N ALA A 497 -5.65 -9.90 -27.64
CA ALA A 497 -4.87 -10.72 -28.57
C ALA A 497 -4.54 -12.10 -27.97
N HIS A 498 -4.16 -12.15 -26.69
CA HIS A 498 -3.95 -13.43 -25.99
C HIS A 498 -5.24 -14.25 -25.89
N ILE A 499 -6.37 -13.63 -25.55
CA ILE A 499 -7.68 -14.29 -25.48
C ILE A 499 -8.08 -14.82 -26.86
N ALA A 500 -7.90 -14.04 -27.92
CA ALA A 500 -8.22 -14.44 -29.29
C ALA A 500 -7.45 -15.70 -29.71
N THR A 501 -6.14 -15.71 -29.46
CA THR A 501 -5.27 -16.87 -29.77
C THR A 501 -5.77 -18.13 -29.07
N GLN A 502 -6.14 -18.01 -27.79
CA GLN A 502 -6.63 -19.16 -27.01
C GLN A 502 -8.01 -19.65 -27.45
N LEU A 503 -8.93 -18.74 -27.80
CA LEU A 503 -10.24 -19.11 -28.34
C LEU A 503 -10.11 -19.83 -29.68
N GLU A 504 -9.18 -19.39 -30.54
CA GLU A 504 -8.87 -20.05 -31.82
C GLU A 504 -8.29 -21.46 -31.60
N GLU A 505 -7.36 -21.63 -30.66
CA GLU A 505 -6.79 -22.94 -30.30
C GLU A 505 -7.85 -23.92 -29.76
N MET A 506 -8.89 -23.39 -29.11
CA MET A 506 -9.98 -24.16 -28.52
C MET A 506 -11.15 -24.42 -29.50
N ASP A 507 -11.10 -23.89 -30.72
CA ASP A 507 -12.18 -23.92 -31.72
C ASP A 507 -13.51 -23.32 -31.20
N GLU A 508 -13.42 -22.24 -30.40
CA GLU A 508 -14.58 -21.58 -29.79
C GLU A 508 -14.94 -20.28 -30.53
N ALA A 509 -16.18 -20.21 -31.03
CA ALA A 509 -16.68 -19.06 -31.79
C ALA A 509 -17.22 -17.92 -30.90
N VAL A 510 -16.42 -17.50 -29.92
CA VAL A 510 -16.75 -16.40 -28.99
C VAL A 510 -15.90 -15.18 -29.29
N ALA A 511 -16.51 -13.98 -29.26
CA ALA A 511 -15.74 -12.74 -29.41
C ALA A 511 -14.87 -12.48 -28.15
N PRO A 512 -13.54 -12.27 -28.29
CA PRO A 512 -12.62 -12.09 -27.16
C PRO A 512 -13.04 -10.97 -26.19
N THR A 513 -13.43 -9.83 -26.73
CA THR A 513 -13.88 -8.66 -25.95
C THR A 513 -15.15 -8.96 -25.16
N ARG A 514 -16.08 -9.73 -25.74
CA ARG A 514 -17.34 -10.11 -25.09
C ARG A 514 -17.10 -11.08 -23.93
N TRP A 515 -16.17 -12.03 -24.10
CA TRP A 515 -15.77 -12.92 -23.01
C TRP A 515 -15.08 -12.14 -21.89
N LEU A 516 -14.17 -11.23 -22.23
CA LEU A 516 -13.47 -10.37 -21.28
C LEU A 516 -14.45 -9.53 -20.44
N GLU A 517 -15.41 -8.87 -21.08
CA GLU A 517 -16.47 -8.11 -20.40
C GLU A 517 -17.25 -8.99 -19.41
N GLN A 518 -17.61 -10.22 -19.82
CA GLN A 518 -18.35 -11.14 -18.95
C GLN A 518 -17.50 -11.58 -17.74
N ILE A 519 -16.24 -11.93 -17.93
CA ILE A 519 -15.34 -12.37 -16.85
C ILE A 519 -15.14 -11.25 -15.83
N VAL A 520 -14.92 -10.02 -16.29
CA VAL A 520 -14.73 -8.85 -15.41
C VAL A 520 -15.99 -8.50 -14.63
N GLN A 521 -17.18 -8.60 -15.24
CA GLN A 521 -18.44 -8.24 -14.58
C GLN A 521 -19.02 -9.36 -13.69
N VAL A 522 -18.73 -10.62 -14.00
CA VAL A 522 -19.39 -11.77 -13.38
C VAL A 522 -18.46 -12.53 -12.44
N SER A 523 -17.30 -12.98 -12.93
CA SER A 523 -16.37 -13.84 -12.18
C SER A 523 -15.44 -13.06 -11.25
N GLU A 524 -15.11 -11.81 -11.62
CA GLU A 524 -14.26 -10.91 -10.83
C GLU A 524 -12.89 -11.51 -10.46
N LEU A 525 -12.41 -12.52 -11.21
CA LEU A 525 -11.04 -13.02 -11.13
C LEU A 525 -10.07 -12.13 -11.91
N LEU A 526 -10.61 -11.36 -12.86
CA LEU A 526 -9.92 -10.32 -13.61
C LEU A 526 -10.69 -9.02 -13.41
N VAL A 527 -9.98 -7.91 -13.27
CA VAL A 527 -10.57 -6.59 -13.06
C VAL A 527 -9.95 -5.59 -14.02
N LYS A 528 -10.77 -4.65 -14.52
CA LYS A 528 -10.26 -3.48 -15.24
C LYS A 528 -9.85 -2.42 -14.22
N ARG A 529 -8.60 -1.98 -14.25
CA ARG A 529 -8.08 -0.89 -13.44
C ARG A 529 -7.45 0.16 -14.33
N ASP A 530 -7.97 1.38 -14.24
CA ASP A 530 -7.65 2.44 -15.19
C ASP A 530 -7.93 1.98 -16.64
N GLU A 531 -6.92 1.90 -17.50
CA GLU A 531 -7.03 1.42 -18.89
C GLU A 531 -6.56 -0.04 -19.08
N ASP A 532 -6.00 -0.65 -18.02
CA ASP A 532 -5.39 -1.98 -18.06
C ASP A 532 -6.26 -3.03 -17.35
N TYR A 533 -5.90 -4.29 -17.55
CA TYR A 533 -6.53 -5.45 -16.96
C TYR A 533 -5.52 -6.25 -16.16
N GLU A 534 -5.92 -6.68 -14.97
CA GLU A 534 -5.11 -7.48 -14.08
C GLU A 534 -5.93 -8.54 -13.37
N PHE A 535 -5.26 -9.57 -12.84
CA PHE A 535 -5.90 -10.48 -11.92
C PHE A 535 -6.37 -9.72 -10.70
N ALA A 536 -7.52 -10.14 -10.19
CA ALA A 536 -8.08 -9.62 -8.96
C ALA A 536 -6.98 -9.53 -7.90
N HIS A 537 -6.31 -10.64 -7.60
CA HIS A 537 -5.11 -10.66 -6.77
C HIS A 537 -3.95 -11.36 -7.48
N ARG A 538 -2.72 -10.91 -7.19
CA ARG A 538 -1.48 -11.54 -7.67
C ARG A 538 -1.40 -13.03 -7.34
N SER A 539 -1.91 -13.48 -6.20
CA SER A 539 -1.87 -14.92 -5.88
C SER A 539 -2.73 -15.77 -6.83
N PHE A 540 -3.77 -15.20 -7.47
CA PHE A 540 -4.51 -15.92 -8.50
C PHE A 540 -3.68 -16.02 -9.77
N GLN A 541 -2.95 -14.97 -10.15
CA GLN A 541 -1.97 -15.06 -11.23
C GLN A 541 -0.95 -16.16 -10.92
N GLU A 542 -0.29 -16.12 -9.76
CA GLU A 542 0.71 -17.12 -9.34
C GLU A 542 0.14 -18.55 -9.33
N TYR A 543 -1.07 -18.74 -8.79
CA TYR A 543 -1.74 -20.03 -8.77
C TYR A 543 -2.11 -20.54 -10.16
N LEU A 544 -2.73 -19.70 -10.99
CA LEU A 544 -3.17 -20.09 -12.33
C LEU A 544 -1.97 -20.36 -13.25
N THR A 545 -0.90 -19.58 -13.12
CA THR A 545 0.39 -19.86 -13.77
C THR A 545 0.94 -21.22 -13.32
N ALA A 546 0.95 -21.51 -12.01
CA ALA A 546 1.40 -22.80 -11.51
C ALA A 546 0.57 -23.97 -12.06
N VAL A 547 -0.76 -23.81 -12.16
CA VAL A 547 -1.63 -24.84 -12.75
C VAL A 547 -1.35 -25.02 -14.25
N GLU A 548 -1.11 -23.93 -15.00
CA GLU A 548 -0.73 -23.99 -16.42
C GLU A 548 0.57 -24.77 -16.63
N LEU A 549 1.61 -24.43 -15.85
CA LEU A 549 2.91 -25.08 -15.93
C LEU A 549 2.81 -26.59 -15.63
N VAL A 550 1.99 -26.99 -14.67
CA VAL A 550 1.75 -28.41 -14.37
C VAL A 550 1.12 -29.13 -15.58
N GLN A 551 0.21 -28.48 -16.30
CA GLN A 551 -0.41 -29.07 -17.51
C GLN A 551 0.58 -29.19 -18.67
N GLN A 552 1.57 -28.30 -18.75
CA GLN A 552 2.62 -28.32 -19.77
C GLN A 552 3.69 -29.40 -19.54
N ASN A 553 3.64 -30.14 -18.42
CA ASN A 553 4.56 -31.22 -18.08
C ASN A 553 6.04 -30.80 -18.18
N GLN A 554 6.82 -31.44 -19.06
CA GLN A 554 8.26 -31.20 -19.21
C GLN A 554 8.58 -29.76 -19.65
N ALA A 555 7.73 -29.15 -20.49
CA ALA A 555 7.94 -27.77 -20.92
C ALA A 555 7.74 -26.81 -19.74
N GLY A 556 6.70 -27.03 -18.92
CA GLY A 556 6.46 -26.24 -17.72
C GLY A 556 7.57 -26.41 -16.67
N GLU A 557 8.07 -27.63 -16.47
CA GLU A 557 9.19 -27.90 -15.57
C GLU A 557 10.47 -27.15 -16.02
N ALA A 558 10.75 -27.11 -17.32
CA ALA A 558 11.89 -26.38 -17.86
C ALA A 558 11.79 -24.87 -17.59
N GLN A 559 10.61 -24.28 -17.73
CA GLN A 559 10.37 -22.86 -17.42
C GLN A 559 10.53 -22.57 -15.92
N VAL A 560 10.03 -23.47 -15.05
CA VAL A 560 10.24 -23.36 -13.60
C VAL A 560 11.72 -23.40 -13.22
N LEU A 561 12.51 -24.26 -13.87
CA LEU A 561 13.96 -24.32 -13.64
C LEU A 561 14.67 -23.07 -14.15
N GLU A 562 14.29 -22.54 -15.31
CA GLU A 562 14.87 -21.32 -15.88
C GLU A 562 14.69 -20.12 -14.95
N HIS A 563 13.54 -20.01 -14.31
CA HIS A 563 13.20 -18.91 -13.41
C HIS A 563 13.32 -19.25 -11.91
N PHE A 564 14.06 -20.31 -11.55
CA PHE A 564 13.99 -20.87 -10.19
C PHE A 564 14.40 -19.89 -9.08
N THR A 565 15.38 -19.02 -9.37
CA THR A 565 15.86 -18.00 -8.44
C THR A 565 15.22 -16.62 -8.66
N ALA A 566 14.30 -16.48 -9.61
CA ALA A 566 13.66 -15.21 -9.91
C ALA A 566 12.63 -14.86 -8.83
N GLU A 567 12.77 -13.69 -8.20
CA GLU A 567 11.91 -13.26 -7.09
C GLU A 567 10.43 -13.23 -7.51
N PHE A 568 10.15 -12.75 -8.73
CA PHE A 568 8.78 -12.66 -9.23
C PHE A 568 8.08 -14.04 -9.29
N TRP A 569 8.86 -15.12 -9.45
CA TRP A 569 8.39 -16.49 -9.63
C TRP A 569 8.30 -17.30 -8.34
N GLN A 570 8.88 -16.86 -7.23
CA GLN A 570 9.00 -17.68 -6.01
C GLN A 570 7.66 -18.28 -5.56
N ASN A 571 6.62 -17.47 -5.42
CA ASN A 571 5.30 -17.97 -5.02
C ASN A 571 4.68 -18.92 -6.05
N THR A 572 4.86 -18.64 -7.35
CA THR A 572 4.42 -19.53 -8.43
C THR A 572 5.10 -20.88 -8.31
N ILE A 573 6.41 -20.91 -8.04
CA ILE A 573 7.19 -22.14 -7.90
C ILE A 573 6.77 -22.92 -6.64
N LEU A 574 6.57 -22.24 -5.51
CA LEU A 574 6.04 -22.86 -4.29
C LEU A 574 4.68 -23.53 -4.55
N LEU A 575 3.77 -22.83 -5.24
CA LEU A 575 2.47 -23.40 -5.62
C LEU A 575 2.61 -24.55 -6.62
N TYR A 576 3.52 -24.45 -7.59
CA TYR A 576 3.82 -25.50 -8.57
C TYR A 576 4.29 -26.78 -7.89
N VAL A 577 5.29 -26.71 -7.00
CA VAL A 577 5.79 -27.90 -6.28
C VAL A 577 4.74 -28.50 -5.35
N SER A 578 3.86 -27.69 -4.76
CA SER A 578 2.73 -28.17 -3.94
C SER A 578 1.63 -28.85 -4.77
N LEU A 579 1.50 -28.53 -6.06
CA LEU A 579 0.56 -29.19 -6.98
C LEU A 579 1.08 -30.53 -7.51
N LEU A 580 2.41 -30.71 -7.56
CA LEU A 580 3.03 -31.95 -8.02
C LEU A 580 2.86 -33.10 -7.02
N ARG A 581 2.76 -34.33 -7.54
CA ARG A 581 2.77 -35.55 -6.72
C ARG A 581 4.15 -35.82 -6.13
N ASN A 582 5.21 -35.54 -6.90
CA ASN A 582 6.60 -35.73 -6.49
C ASN A 582 7.50 -34.71 -7.22
N PRO A 583 7.90 -33.60 -6.58
CA PRO A 583 8.78 -32.59 -7.17
C PRO A 583 10.28 -32.90 -6.98
N SER A 584 10.64 -34.12 -6.54
CA SER A 584 12.03 -34.46 -6.18
C SER A 584 13.04 -34.30 -7.32
N GLY A 585 12.65 -34.59 -8.56
CA GLY A 585 13.51 -34.42 -9.73
C GLY A 585 13.86 -32.95 -9.99
N LEU A 586 12.84 -32.10 -10.04
CA LEU A 586 12.96 -30.65 -10.16
C LEU A 586 13.84 -30.07 -9.06
N ILE A 587 13.57 -30.40 -7.80
CA ILE A 587 14.30 -29.85 -6.64
C ILE A 587 15.80 -30.19 -6.74
N ARG A 588 16.15 -31.43 -7.10
CA ARG A 588 17.55 -31.81 -7.31
C ARG A 588 18.20 -31.04 -8.47
N ALA A 589 17.48 -30.90 -9.59
CA ALA A 589 17.98 -30.15 -10.74
C ALA A 589 18.24 -28.68 -10.38
N ALA A 590 17.34 -28.06 -9.61
CA ALA A 590 17.45 -26.69 -9.16
C ALA A 590 18.64 -26.45 -8.22
N CYS A 591 18.95 -27.41 -7.32
CA CYS A 591 20.12 -27.31 -6.45
C CYS A 591 21.45 -27.17 -7.21
N GLY A 592 21.51 -27.58 -8.48
CA GLY A 592 22.69 -27.40 -9.33
C GLY A 592 22.96 -25.95 -9.76
N GLN A 593 22.04 -25.02 -9.53
CA GLN A 593 22.14 -23.63 -10.02
C GLN A 593 22.90 -22.67 -9.08
N GLY A 594 23.17 -23.07 -7.83
CA GLY A 594 23.96 -22.28 -6.88
C GLY A 594 23.34 -22.20 -5.48
N ALA A 595 23.96 -21.40 -4.61
CA ALA A 595 23.59 -21.31 -3.19
C ALA A 595 22.17 -20.77 -2.97
N ASP A 596 21.78 -19.72 -3.71
CA ASP A 596 20.43 -19.13 -3.59
C ASP A 596 19.34 -20.11 -4.04
N ALA A 597 19.61 -20.88 -5.11
CA ALA A 597 18.71 -21.95 -5.55
C ALA A 597 18.60 -23.08 -4.52
N ILE A 598 19.69 -23.44 -3.83
CA ILE A 598 19.67 -24.43 -2.74
C ILE A 598 18.82 -23.93 -1.56
N ALA A 599 18.97 -22.66 -1.17
CA ALA A 599 18.17 -22.05 -0.11
C ALA A 599 16.67 -22.09 -0.47
N PHE A 600 16.32 -21.72 -1.70
CA PHE A 600 14.93 -21.76 -2.13
C PHE A 600 14.38 -23.19 -2.35
N ALA A 601 15.24 -24.13 -2.79
CA ALA A 601 14.90 -25.55 -2.88
C ALA A 601 14.57 -26.17 -1.52
N TYR A 602 15.20 -25.68 -0.44
CA TYR A 602 14.85 -26.07 0.93
C TYR A 602 13.45 -25.59 1.33
N GLU A 603 13.08 -24.35 0.98
CA GLU A 603 11.71 -23.86 1.18
C GLU A 603 10.68 -24.64 0.35
N CYS A 604 11.03 -25.02 -0.89
CA CYS A 604 10.21 -25.92 -1.71
C CYS A 604 9.99 -27.29 -1.05
N CYS A 605 11.01 -27.84 -0.37
CA CYS A 605 10.90 -29.08 0.40
C CYS A 605 9.93 -28.98 1.60
N LYS A 606 9.80 -27.79 2.20
CA LYS A 606 8.82 -27.53 3.27
C LYS A 606 7.40 -27.42 2.73
N ALA A 607 7.24 -26.75 1.58
CA ALA A 607 5.92 -26.50 0.96
C ALA A 607 5.33 -27.71 0.22
N SER A 608 6.07 -28.79 0.02
CA SER A 608 5.65 -29.91 -0.83
C SER A 608 5.91 -31.30 -0.23
N ARG A 609 5.29 -32.31 -0.85
CA ARG A 609 5.45 -33.72 -0.48
C ARG A 609 6.68 -34.30 -1.17
N VAL A 610 7.82 -34.14 -0.52
CA VAL A 610 9.13 -34.60 -1.01
C VAL A 610 9.61 -35.80 -0.20
N GLU A 611 10.29 -36.73 -0.86
CA GLU A 611 10.91 -37.89 -0.23
C GLU A 611 11.94 -37.46 0.84
N SER A 612 12.00 -38.18 1.95
CA SER A 612 12.92 -37.87 3.06
C SER A 612 14.39 -37.84 2.63
N ALA A 613 14.76 -38.69 1.66
CA ALA A 613 16.11 -38.71 1.10
C ALA A 613 16.49 -37.40 0.39
N VAL A 614 15.55 -36.79 -0.35
CA VAL A 614 15.79 -35.52 -1.06
C VAL A 614 15.87 -34.38 -0.07
N LYS A 615 15.02 -34.37 0.97
CA LYS A 615 15.13 -33.38 2.06
C LYS A 615 16.50 -33.44 2.73
N ALA A 616 17.02 -34.65 2.98
CA ALA A 616 18.35 -34.85 3.53
C ALA A 616 19.46 -34.37 2.58
N GLU A 617 19.32 -34.64 1.28
CA GLU A 617 20.26 -34.18 0.24
C GLU A 617 20.31 -32.65 0.15
N VAL A 618 19.14 -31.99 0.06
CA VAL A 618 19.04 -30.52 0.04
C VAL A 618 19.61 -29.91 1.32
N ASN A 619 19.31 -30.51 2.49
CA ASN A 619 19.90 -30.10 3.76
C ASN A 619 21.43 -30.22 3.75
N GLN A 620 21.96 -31.33 3.25
CA GLN A 620 23.41 -31.52 3.14
C GLN A 620 24.04 -30.48 2.20
N LEU A 621 23.39 -30.14 1.09
CA LEU A 621 23.88 -29.09 0.19
C LEU A 621 23.84 -27.71 0.85
N ARG A 622 22.76 -27.39 1.57
CA ARG A 622 22.57 -26.10 2.25
C ARG A 622 23.63 -25.87 3.32
N TYR A 623 23.86 -26.85 4.20
CA TYR A 623 24.80 -26.71 5.31
C TYR A 623 26.20 -27.26 5.03
N GLY A 624 26.42 -27.87 3.86
CA GLY A 624 27.66 -28.59 3.54
C GLY A 624 28.90 -27.70 3.54
N ARG A 625 28.76 -26.43 3.14
CA ARG A 625 29.86 -25.45 3.22
C ARG A 625 30.25 -25.17 4.67
N LEU A 626 29.26 -24.91 5.54
CA LEU A 626 29.50 -24.73 6.97
C LEU A 626 30.16 -25.97 7.58
N GLU A 627 29.63 -27.16 7.28
CA GLU A 627 30.18 -28.43 7.74
C GLU A 627 31.64 -28.62 7.32
N ASN A 628 31.99 -28.32 6.07
CA ASN A 628 33.37 -28.41 5.59
C ASN A 628 34.31 -27.40 6.30
N LEU A 629 33.85 -26.16 6.49
CA LEU A 629 34.63 -25.13 7.17
C LEU A 629 34.90 -25.52 8.63
N LEU A 630 33.89 -26.05 9.33
CA LEU A 630 34.03 -26.57 10.69
C LEU A 630 34.98 -27.78 10.73
N GLN A 631 34.81 -28.73 9.81
CA GLN A 631 35.66 -29.93 9.73
C GLN A 631 37.13 -29.59 9.46
N THR A 632 37.40 -28.56 8.65
CA THR A 632 38.76 -28.11 8.32
C THR A 632 39.33 -27.11 9.33
N GLY A 633 38.60 -26.79 10.40
CA GLY A 633 39.04 -25.85 11.43
C GLY A 633 39.11 -24.39 10.98
N GLN A 634 38.39 -24.02 9.93
CA GLN A 634 38.29 -22.64 9.45
C GLN A 634 37.19 -21.88 10.22
N TRP A 635 37.36 -21.74 11.52
CA TRP A 635 36.33 -21.28 12.46
C TRP A 635 35.75 -19.89 12.14
N LYS A 636 36.61 -18.94 11.75
CA LYS A 636 36.17 -17.59 11.34
C LYS A 636 35.24 -17.64 10.12
N ALA A 637 35.66 -18.37 9.09
CA ALA A 637 34.85 -18.53 7.88
C ALA A 637 33.56 -19.33 8.15
N ALA A 638 33.60 -20.30 9.06
CA ALA A 638 32.42 -21.05 9.50
C ALA A 638 31.41 -20.13 10.22
N ASP A 639 31.88 -19.18 11.02
CA ASP A 639 31.03 -18.20 11.68
C ASP A 639 30.38 -17.23 10.69
N GLU A 640 31.15 -16.73 9.71
CA GLU A 640 30.62 -15.92 8.60
C GLU A 640 29.58 -16.69 7.78
N GLU A 641 29.79 -17.97 7.54
CA GLU A 641 28.83 -18.82 6.82
C GLU A 641 27.59 -19.10 7.68
N THR A 642 27.74 -19.28 8.99
CA THR A 642 26.62 -19.40 9.93
C THR A 642 25.75 -18.15 9.87
N PHE A 643 26.34 -16.96 9.92
CA PHE A 643 25.63 -15.69 9.78
C PHE A 643 24.85 -15.63 8.45
N LYS A 644 25.47 -15.98 7.32
CA LYS A 644 24.79 -15.98 6.00
C LYS A 644 23.59 -16.92 5.96
N LEU A 645 23.72 -18.13 6.51
CA LEU A 645 22.63 -19.10 6.56
C LEU A 645 21.46 -18.61 7.41
N MET A 646 21.74 -17.93 8.52
CA MET A 646 20.71 -17.33 9.36
C MET A 646 20.06 -16.11 8.70
N ASP A 647 20.86 -15.24 8.07
CA ASP A 647 20.38 -14.05 7.34
C ASP A 647 19.43 -14.43 6.19
N GLN A 648 19.77 -15.47 5.43
CA GLN A 648 18.91 -16.03 4.39
C GLN A 648 17.58 -16.57 4.96
N THR A 649 17.64 -17.25 6.11
CA THR A 649 16.44 -17.81 6.76
C THR A 649 15.53 -16.71 7.31
N LEU A 650 16.12 -15.60 7.75
CA LEU A 650 15.42 -14.43 8.27
C LEU A 650 14.98 -13.44 7.19
N GLU A 651 15.32 -13.67 5.92
CA GLU A 651 15.11 -12.72 4.82
C GLU A 651 15.65 -11.32 5.16
N ARG A 652 16.83 -11.25 5.79
CA ARG A 652 17.46 -10.01 6.31
C ARG A 652 16.68 -9.28 7.41
N SER A 653 15.72 -9.95 8.05
CA SER A 653 14.93 -9.42 9.17
C SER A 653 15.49 -9.88 10.53
N TRP A 654 16.62 -9.30 10.93
CA TRP A 654 17.32 -9.57 12.21
C TRP A 654 16.64 -8.91 13.41
N THR A 655 15.40 -9.31 13.66
CA THR A 655 14.55 -8.66 14.66
C THR A 655 14.22 -9.60 15.79
N VAL A 656 13.79 -9.08 16.94
CA VAL A 656 13.42 -9.92 18.09
C VAL A 656 12.36 -10.94 17.68
N GLU A 657 11.35 -10.51 16.93
CA GLU A 657 10.28 -11.39 16.46
C GLU A 657 10.76 -12.38 15.41
N GLY A 658 11.55 -11.95 14.43
CA GLY A 658 12.17 -12.85 13.45
C GLY A 658 13.00 -13.93 14.11
N LEU A 659 13.73 -13.59 15.17
CA LEU A 659 14.55 -14.52 15.94
C LEU A 659 13.73 -15.42 16.87
N LEU A 660 12.68 -14.91 17.50
CA LEU A 660 11.72 -15.71 18.28
C LEU A 660 11.00 -16.74 17.40
N ASN A 661 10.75 -16.39 16.14
CA ASN A 661 10.14 -17.25 15.14
C ASN A 661 11.17 -18.00 14.26
N TYR A 662 12.46 -17.94 14.61
CA TYR A 662 13.50 -18.62 13.83
C TYR A 662 13.22 -20.14 13.81
N PRO A 663 13.26 -20.81 12.63
CA PRO A 663 12.91 -22.22 12.54
C PRO A 663 13.77 -23.12 13.45
N CYS A 664 13.12 -23.85 14.35
CA CYS A 664 13.80 -24.71 15.33
C CYS A 664 14.66 -25.80 14.68
N GLU A 665 14.25 -26.30 13.50
CA GLU A 665 15.00 -27.30 12.74
C GLU A 665 16.34 -26.73 12.24
N ASP A 666 16.30 -25.55 11.61
CA ASP A 666 17.49 -24.85 11.13
C ASP A 666 18.44 -24.50 12.29
N LEU A 667 17.91 -23.99 13.42
CA LEU A 667 18.75 -23.61 14.56
C LEU A 667 19.42 -24.82 15.22
N ARG A 668 18.69 -25.92 15.40
CA ARG A 668 19.25 -27.19 15.89
C ARG A 668 20.35 -27.67 14.99
N ARG A 669 20.15 -27.61 13.66
CA ARG A 669 21.16 -28.08 12.71
C ARG A 669 22.45 -27.28 12.80
N LEU A 670 22.36 -25.95 12.88
CA LEU A 670 23.52 -25.09 13.10
C LEU A 670 24.22 -25.42 14.42
N ASN A 671 23.45 -25.54 15.51
CA ASN A 671 23.97 -25.90 16.83
C ASN A 671 24.70 -27.24 16.84
N ASP A 672 24.10 -28.28 16.26
CA ASP A 672 24.66 -29.64 16.22
C ASP A 672 25.98 -29.69 15.44
N LEU A 673 26.08 -28.95 14.33
CA LEU A 673 27.33 -28.83 13.57
C LEU A 673 28.43 -28.19 14.42
N TRP A 674 28.13 -27.07 15.07
CA TRP A 674 29.10 -26.39 15.95
C TRP A 674 29.53 -27.28 17.12
N LEU A 675 28.59 -27.95 17.79
CA LEU A 675 28.89 -28.88 18.88
C LEU A 675 29.76 -30.04 18.42
N HIS A 676 29.42 -30.68 17.30
CA HIS A 676 30.11 -31.87 16.81
C HIS A 676 31.58 -31.57 16.51
N TYR A 677 31.85 -30.55 15.69
CA TYR A 677 33.21 -30.28 15.22
C TYR A 677 34.07 -29.55 16.27
N SER A 678 33.46 -28.85 17.22
CA SER A 678 34.18 -28.21 18.33
C SER A 678 34.40 -29.11 19.56
N ASN A 679 33.99 -30.39 19.51
CA ASN A 679 33.96 -31.30 20.67
C ASN A 679 33.14 -30.74 21.86
N GLY A 680 31.99 -30.15 21.56
CA GLY A 680 31.05 -29.60 22.54
C GLY A 680 31.48 -28.26 23.15
N ARG A 681 32.49 -27.59 22.57
CA ARG A 681 33.01 -26.31 23.08
C ARG A 681 32.25 -25.10 22.60
N PHE A 682 31.70 -25.16 21.39
CA PHE A 682 31.03 -24.08 20.67
C PHE A 682 29.63 -24.52 20.24
N GLY A 683 28.71 -23.57 20.15
CA GLY A 683 27.30 -23.80 19.82
C GLY A 683 26.34 -22.92 20.63
N PHE A 684 25.14 -22.71 20.08
CA PHE A 684 24.11 -21.88 20.71
C PHE A 684 23.62 -22.46 22.04
N SER A 685 23.58 -23.78 22.20
CA SER A 685 23.24 -24.42 23.47
C SER A 685 24.29 -24.17 24.54
N VAL A 686 25.58 -24.20 24.18
CA VAL A 686 26.69 -23.86 25.09
C VAL A 686 26.58 -22.41 25.54
N GLN A 687 26.32 -21.49 24.60
CA GLN A 687 26.11 -20.08 24.92
C GLN A 687 24.88 -19.87 25.82
N LYS A 688 23.78 -20.59 25.57
CA LYS A 688 22.58 -20.58 26.43
C LYS A 688 22.90 -20.94 27.88
N GLU A 689 23.62 -22.04 28.09
CA GLU A 689 24.00 -22.51 29.43
C GLU A 689 24.89 -21.51 30.16
N ILE A 690 25.87 -20.93 29.45
CA ILE A 690 26.77 -19.93 30.01
C ILE A 690 25.98 -18.67 30.39
N TYR A 691 25.07 -18.19 29.53
CA TYR A 691 24.24 -17.02 29.80
C TYR A 691 23.37 -17.20 31.05
N VAL A 692 22.70 -18.35 31.19
CA VAL A 692 21.92 -18.68 32.40
C VAL A 692 22.82 -18.77 33.63
N ALA A 693 24.01 -19.38 33.51
CA ALA A 693 24.98 -19.46 34.61
C ALA A 693 25.54 -18.08 35.03
N CYS A 694 25.51 -17.09 34.13
CA CYS A 694 25.85 -15.70 34.42
C CYS A 694 24.69 -14.90 35.05
N GLY A 695 23.57 -15.55 35.38
CA GLY A 695 22.39 -14.90 35.96
C GLY A 695 21.40 -14.38 34.92
N GLY A 696 21.58 -14.73 33.65
CA GLY A 696 20.66 -14.36 32.57
C GLY A 696 19.30 -15.04 32.72
N ILE A 697 18.23 -14.26 32.53
CA ILE A 697 16.86 -14.78 32.53
C ILE A 697 16.44 -14.99 31.07
N LEU A 698 15.88 -16.15 30.79
CA LEU A 698 15.31 -16.50 29.51
C LEU A 698 13.85 -15.98 29.44
N ASP A 699 13.67 -14.66 29.44
CA ASP A 699 12.36 -14.00 29.34
C ASP A 699 12.23 -13.11 28.09
N GLY A 700 13.25 -13.13 27.24
CA GLY A 700 13.34 -12.30 26.04
C GLY A 700 13.69 -10.83 26.32
N GLN A 701 14.10 -10.50 27.55
CA GLN A 701 14.49 -9.15 27.95
C GLN A 701 16.02 -9.02 28.08
N TYR A 702 16.51 -7.80 27.92
CA TYR A 702 17.92 -7.47 28.05
C TYR A 702 18.32 -7.31 29.53
N HIS A 703 19.15 -8.23 30.03
CA HIS A 703 19.69 -8.19 31.39
C HIS A 703 21.15 -7.76 31.39
N LYS A 704 21.40 -6.46 31.58
CA LYS A 704 22.73 -5.84 31.41
C LYS A 704 23.86 -6.56 32.16
N GLU A 705 23.69 -6.83 33.45
CA GLU A 705 24.74 -7.42 34.29
C GLU A 705 25.07 -8.86 33.86
N ALA A 706 24.03 -9.64 33.54
CA ALA A 706 24.19 -11.00 33.03
C ALA A 706 24.86 -11.01 31.65
N TRP A 707 24.46 -10.09 30.75
CA TRP A 707 25.05 -9.94 29.42
C TRP A 707 26.54 -9.58 29.47
N GLU A 708 26.88 -8.60 30.30
CA GLU A 708 28.26 -8.17 30.49
C GLU A 708 29.14 -9.30 31.03
N THR A 709 28.67 -10.01 32.05
CA THR A 709 29.37 -11.17 32.65
C THR A 709 29.52 -12.32 31.65
N PHE A 710 28.49 -12.54 30.82
CA PHE A 710 28.51 -13.52 29.73
C PHE A 710 29.58 -13.18 28.70
N CYS A 711 29.64 -11.92 28.25
CA CYS A 711 30.66 -11.48 27.29
C CYS A 711 32.08 -11.60 27.83
N ASP A 712 32.29 -11.30 29.12
CA ASP A 712 33.58 -11.49 29.77
C ASP A 712 33.98 -12.98 29.76
N ARG A 713 33.01 -13.88 30.00
CA ARG A 713 33.23 -15.33 30.01
C ARG A 713 33.50 -15.93 28.64
N LEU A 714 32.93 -15.35 27.58
CA LEU A 714 33.19 -15.75 26.19
C LEU A 714 34.47 -15.16 25.61
N GLY A 715 35.12 -14.20 26.30
CA GLY A 715 36.28 -13.47 25.78
C GLY A 715 35.93 -12.33 24.83
N TRP A 716 34.64 -12.08 24.63
CA TRP A 716 34.09 -10.98 23.81
C TRP A 716 34.26 -9.61 24.46
N ARG A 717 34.48 -9.57 25.77
CA ARG A 717 34.78 -8.37 26.53
C ARG A 717 35.98 -8.61 27.44
N GLN A 718 36.90 -7.65 27.47
CA GLN A 718 38.11 -7.68 28.29
C GLN A 718 38.33 -6.30 28.91
N GLU A 719 38.63 -6.25 30.20
CA GLU A 719 38.83 -5.00 30.96
C GLU A 719 37.67 -3.99 30.79
N GLY A 720 36.44 -4.49 30.70
CA GLY A 720 35.24 -3.67 30.55
C GLY A 720 34.98 -3.16 29.13
N LYS A 721 35.82 -3.50 28.15
CA LYS A 721 35.69 -3.09 26.73
C LYS A 721 35.46 -4.29 25.82
N TYR A 722 34.56 -4.11 24.86
CA TYR A 722 34.30 -5.12 23.84
C TYR A 722 35.51 -5.28 22.91
N VAL A 723 35.86 -6.54 22.63
CA VAL A 723 36.97 -6.91 21.77
C VAL A 723 36.49 -6.91 20.32
N ASN A 724 37.28 -6.32 19.42
CA ASN A 724 36.99 -6.40 17.99
C ASN A 724 37.14 -7.85 17.52
N TYR A 725 36.20 -8.34 16.72
CA TYR A 725 36.16 -9.72 16.23
C TYR A 725 37.47 -10.19 15.58
N ASP A 726 38.16 -9.32 14.83
CA ASP A 726 39.45 -9.65 14.21
C ASP A 726 40.58 -9.91 15.21
N LYS A 727 40.36 -9.58 16.50
CA LYS A 727 41.31 -9.81 17.60
C LYS A 727 40.93 -11.00 18.48
N LEU A 728 39.82 -11.68 18.19
CA LEU A 728 39.45 -12.91 18.89
C LEU A 728 40.37 -14.07 18.45
N ILE A 729 40.49 -15.06 19.33
CA ILE A 729 41.41 -16.20 19.12
C ILE A 729 40.82 -17.17 18.09
N LEU A 730 39.49 -17.38 18.12
CA LEU A 730 38.73 -18.16 17.15
C LEU A 730 39.29 -19.58 16.92
N ASP A 731 39.71 -20.25 17.98
CA ASP A 731 40.32 -21.58 17.96
C ASP A 731 39.85 -22.45 19.15
N PRO A 732 39.33 -23.67 18.93
CA PRO A 732 38.82 -24.53 20.00
C PRO A 732 39.85 -25.00 21.02
N ILE A 733 41.14 -24.77 20.84
CA ILE A 733 42.16 -25.13 21.84
C ILE A 733 42.39 -23.95 22.79
N HIS A 734 42.45 -22.73 22.26
CA HIS A 734 42.88 -21.54 23.00
C HIS A 734 41.74 -20.59 23.36
N SER A 735 40.60 -20.66 22.68
CA SER A 735 39.44 -19.81 22.94
C SER A 735 38.66 -20.20 24.19
N PRO A 736 37.93 -19.28 24.83
CA PRO A 736 36.96 -19.59 25.88
C PRO A 736 35.81 -20.47 25.40
N MET A 737 35.13 -21.16 26.32
CA MET A 737 33.98 -22.01 25.98
C MET A 737 32.81 -21.13 25.55
N GLY A 738 32.14 -21.47 24.44
CA GLY A 738 31.03 -20.70 23.87
C GLY A 738 31.43 -19.47 23.04
N GLU A 739 32.72 -19.22 22.77
CA GLU A 739 33.16 -18.05 21.98
C GLU A 739 32.50 -17.99 20.58
N LEU A 740 32.15 -19.14 20.01
CA LEU A 740 31.50 -19.27 18.71
C LEU A 740 30.20 -20.10 18.78
N PRO A 741 29.26 -19.91 17.83
CA PRO A 741 29.26 -18.88 16.78
C PRO A 741 29.04 -17.45 17.33
N GLY A 742 29.72 -16.48 16.75
CA GLY A 742 29.68 -15.06 17.11
C GLY A 742 28.76 -14.21 16.23
N LEU A 743 28.39 -14.70 15.04
CA LEU A 743 27.49 -14.04 14.06
C LEU A 743 27.97 -12.65 13.61
N TYR A 744 29.17 -12.56 13.03
CA TYR A 744 29.83 -11.28 12.69
C TYR A 744 29.63 -10.80 11.23
N TRP A 745 29.21 -9.53 11.04
CA TRP A 745 29.43 -8.74 9.81
C TRP A 745 29.43 -7.21 10.08
N GLY A 746 30.57 -6.53 9.86
CA GLY A 746 30.64 -5.04 9.90
C GLY A 746 30.65 -4.38 11.30
N GLU A 747 30.79 -3.05 11.36
CA GLU A 747 31.16 -2.25 12.56
C GLU A 747 30.17 -2.31 13.76
N GLY A 748 29.05 -3.02 13.67
CA GLY A 748 28.05 -3.18 14.74
C GLY A 748 28.05 -4.58 15.34
N VAL A 749 29.00 -4.87 16.23
CA VAL A 749 29.16 -6.19 16.87
C VAL A 749 28.30 -6.26 18.14
N PHE A 750 27.79 -7.45 18.45
CA PHE A 750 27.09 -7.86 19.70
C PHE A 750 25.56 -7.83 19.69
N THR A 751 24.85 -7.04 18.89
CA THR A 751 23.38 -6.98 18.95
C THR A 751 22.66 -8.23 18.43
N GLN A 752 23.21 -8.94 17.46
CA GLN A 752 22.50 -10.08 16.83
C GLN A 752 22.54 -11.36 17.67
N THR A 753 23.69 -11.71 18.26
CA THR A 753 23.80 -12.87 19.16
C THR A 753 23.08 -12.64 20.49
N VAL A 754 23.05 -11.39 20.96
CA VAL A 754 22.18 -10.88 22.02
C VAL A 754 20.71 -11.21 21.71
N LEU A 755 20.23 -10.82 20.55
CA LEU A 755 18.84 -11.06 20.14
C LEU A 755 18.52 -12.55 19.97
N LEU A 756 19.49 -13.35 19.52
CA LEU A 756 19.33 -14.80 19.38
C LEU A 756 19.21 -15.49 20.74
N LEU A 757 20.06 -15.12 21.70
CA LEU A 757 19.99 -15.61 23.08
C LEU A 757 18.70 -15.16 23.78
N PHE A 758 18.15 -14.00 23.41
CA PHE A 758 16.82 -13.54 23.83
C PHE A 758 15.66 -14.30 23.20
N ALA A 759 15.87 -14.97 22.07
CA ALA A 759 14.87 -15.81 21.42
C ALA A 759 14.87 -17.28 21.89
N LEU A 760 15.97 -17.74 22.52
CA LEU A 760 16.09 -19.07 23.14
C LEU A 760 15.06 -19.44 24.25
N PRO A 761 14.28 -18.54 24.86
CA PRO A 761 13.14 -18.90 25.71
C PRO A 761 11.94 -19.47 24.95
N ALA A 762 11.69 -19.00 23.72
CA ALA A 762 10.57 -19.46 22.88
C ALA A 762 10.84 -20.83 22.25
N LEU A 763 12.12 -21.21 22.19
CA LEU A 763 12.62 -22.54 21.82
C LEU A 763 12.60 -23.40 23.08
N SER A 764 11.50 -24.14 23.25
CA SER A 764 11.10 -24.78 24.51
C SER A 764 12.22 -25.56 25.21
N HIS A 765 12.09 -25.71 26.54
CA HIS A 765 12.91 -26.51 27.45
C HIS A 765 13.18 -27.99 27.05
N ARG A 766 12.69 -28.44 25.88
CA ARG A 766 12.88 -29.80 25.33
C ARG A 766 13.41 -29.84 23.89
N ASP A 767 13.69 -28.71 23.25
CA ASP A 767 13.99 -28.66 21.80
C ASP A 767 15.42 -28.25 21.42
N LEU A 768 16.32 -28.04 22.40
CA LEU A 768 17.77 -27.93 22.20
C LEU A 768 18.52 -28.78 23.24
#